data_AF-A0AB33QL19-F1
#
_entry.id   AF-A0AB33QL19-F1
#
_cell.length_a   1.000
_cell.length_b   1.000
_cell.length_c   1.000
_cell.angle_alpha   90.00
_cell.angle_beta   90.00
_cell.angle_gamma   90.00
#
_symmetry.space_group_name_H-M   'P 1'
#
loop_
_entity.id
_entity.type
_entity.pdbx_description
1 polymer ?
#
loop_
_entity_poly.entity_id
_entity_poly.type
_entity_poly.pdbx_seq_one_letter_code
_entity_poly.pdbx_strand_id
1 'polypeptide(L)'
;MQHYNAFDEWLASTALGGSNQSYIEELYERYLENPSSVDESWRATFDALPKTTAVEQPHSPVRDYFRRLARENTTEAVTVIDPEASAKLVKVLQFINAYRFRGHLEAKLDPINYYRWKVSTVPELDYRYHGFTEQDLNETFNINHYVYHRDNIKLGDLAEMLKETYCGSIGLEFMHVQDMEQKSWLQSKLESQLNKPLFTKEEKINLLSELTAADGLERYLGAKFPGAKRFSLEGSDAFIPLMKEIIRHASKQGVQDVMFGMAHRGRLNMLVNVLGKKPEDLFDEFAGKHSGERTGDVKYHQGFSSDFAVGDRRVHLTLAFNPSHLEIVSPVVIGAVRSRQTKKNDTERNQVLAVTVHGDSAVAGQGVVQETLNMSNARGYTVGGTIRIVINNQIGFTTSNPNDTRSTEYCTDIAKMIQAPIIHVNGDDPEAVAFAARMAVEYRNLFKRDIFIDLISYRRHGHNEADEPLATQPMMYSIIKKHPTPRKVYADRLIAEGVITEEEAIEMMNLYRDALDNGDRVVKEWREMDIAQMDWLQYLNYDWTSPYESKFPQERFQTLAERVSEYPETLRAHPRVEKIYADRREMAKGEKLLDWGMAETMAYATLLDEGTNVRLSGEDAGRGTFFHRHAVVHNQNDGTGYVPLTHLHANQGRFEVWDSVLSEEAVLAFEYGYATTDPKTLTIWEAQFGDFANGAQIVIDQFISSGEQKWGRMCGLVMLLPHGYEGQGPEHSSARLERYLQLCAEQNMQVCIPSTPAQVYHMLRRQAIRKMRRPLIGISPKSLLRHPLAVSSLDELVNGTFQTVIGEIDNIDPKQVKRVVLCSGKVYYDLLEQRRANNQTDVAIIRIEQLYPYPHEDVKKALEPYAHVTDYVWCQEEPLNQGAWYCSKHNFDSSLPEHVKLKYAGRPASASPAVGYMSLHTKQQKQLVEDALTL
;
A
#
# COMPACT_ATOMS: atom_id res chain seq x y z
N MET A 1 13.69 103.99 41.60
CA MET A 1 13.05 103.65 40.31
C MET A 1 12.39 102.29 40.46
N GLN A 2 11.07 102.27 40.63
CA GLN A 2 10.24 101.07 40.51
C GLN A 2 9.03 101.52 39.67
N HIS A 3 9.07 101.22 38.37
CA HIS A 3 7.88 101.29 37.53
C HIS A 3 7.04 100.04 37.85
N TYR A 4 5.96 100.23 38.59
CA TYR A 4 4.93 99.21 38.80
C TYR A 4 4.09 99.13 37.52
N ASN A 5 4.31 98.07 36.73
CA ASN A 5 3.61 97.85 35.47
C ASN A 5 2.34 97.04 35.74
N ALA A 6 1.26 97.72 36.13
CA ALA A 6 -0.04 97.11 36.46
C ALA A 6 -0.63 96.25 35.32
N PHE A 7 -0.16 96.43 34.08
CA PHE A 7 -0.53 95.63 32.93
C PHE A 7 0.04 94.20 32.98
N ASP A 8 1.25 94.02 33.51
CA ASP A 8 1.91 92.71 33.60
C ASP A 8 1.29 91.85 34.71
N GLU A 9 0.93 92.45 35.85
CA GLU A 9 0.17 91.76 36.91
C GLU A 9 -1.25 91.40 36.44
N TRP A 10 -1.90 92.29 35.66
CA TRP A 10 -3.20 91.99 35.09
C TRP A 10 -3.13 90.82 34.10
N LEU A 11 -2.21 90.84 33.13
CA LEU A 11 -1.97 89.72 32.19
C LEU A 11 -1.62 88.41 32.90
N ALA A 12 -0.77 88.46 33.93
CA ALA A 12 -0.41 87.29 34.73
C ALA A 12 -1.60 86.73 35.53
N SER A 13 -2.63 87.54 35.81
CA SER A 13 -3.87 87.12 36.49
C SER A 13 -4.97 86.63 35.53
N THR A 14 -4.79 86.76 34.21
CA THR A 14 -5.78 86.29 33.22
C THR A 14 -5.69 84.79 32.98
N ALA A 15 -6.76 84.20 32.44
CA ALA A 15 -6.76 82.81 31.99
C ALA A 15 -5.69 82.51 30.92
N LEU A 16 -5.17 83.54 30.23
CA LEU A 16 -4.12 83.46 29.21
C LEU A 16 -2.71 83.80 29.74
N GLY A 17 -2.57 83.98 31.06
CA GLY A 17 -1.28 84.23 31.71
C GLY A 17 -0.32 83.04 31.57
N GLY A 18 0.99 83.30 31.51
CA GLY A 18 2.01 82.27 31.23
C GLY A 18 2.04 81.08 32.21
N SER A 19 1.52 81.24 33.43
CA SER A 19 1.35 80.13 34.39
C SER A 19 0.35 79.06 33.93
N ASN A 20 -0.60 79.41 33.06
CA ASN A 20 -1.61 78.51 32.50
C ASN A 20 -1.25 77.99 31.09
N GLN A 21 -0.07 78.34 30.56
CA GLN A 21 0.34 78.01 29.19
C GLN A 21 0.20 76.51 28.87
N SER A 22 0.70 75.64 29.75
CA SER A 22 0.64 74.19 29.56
C SER A 22 -0.78 73.65 29.46
N TYR A 23 -1.72 74.23 30.22
CA TYR A 23 -3.13 73.83 30.24
C TYR A 23 -3.87 74.31 28.99
N ILE A 24 -3.54 75.51 28.51
CA ILE A 24 -4.12 76.07 27.28
C ILE A 24 -3.57 75.34 26.06
N GLU A 25 -2.28 74.99 26.04
CA GLU A 25 -1.69 74.13 25.01
C GLU A 25 -2.40 72.77 24.95
N GLU A 26 -2.65 72.12 26.10
CA GLU A 26 -3.37 70.84 26.13
C GLU A 26 -4.82 70.97 25.63
N LEU A 27 -5.52 72.04 26.00
CA LEU A 27 -6.86 72.32 25.49
C LEU A 27 -6.86 72.59 23.98
N TYR A 28 -5.86 73.31 23.47
CA TYR A 28 -5.73 73.59 22.04
C TYR A 28 -5.40 72.33 21.24
N GLU A 29 -4.54 71.45 21.75
CA GLU A 29 -4.26 70.15 21.12
C GLU A 29 -5.52 69.26 21.05
N ARG A 30 -6.33 69.20 22.11
CA ARG A 30 -7.63 68.51 22.09
C ARG A 30 -8.61 69.13 21.09
N TYR A 31 -8.59 70.46 20.96
CA TYR A 31 -9.38 71.17 19.95
C TYR A 31 -8.93 70.82 18.52
N LEU A 32 -7.63 70.68 18.25
CA LEU A 32 -7.11 70.25 16.95
C LEU A 32 -7.47 68.79 16.61
N GLU A 33 -7.52 67.89 17.61
CA GLU A 33 -8.00 66.52 17.42
C GLU A 33 -9.52 66.46 17.19
N ASN A 34 -10.29 67.18 18.00
CA ASN A 34 -11.74 67.26 17.88
C ASN A 34 -12.25 68.56 18.52
N PRO A 35 -12.71 69.55 17.72
CA PRO A 35 -13.21 70.83 18.24
C PRO A 35 -14.35 70.67 19.25
N SER A 36 -15.16 69.60 19.12
CA SER A 36 -16.30 69.33 20.01
C SER A 36 -15.91 68.86 21.42
N SER A 37 -14.64 68.49 21.63
CA SER A 37 -14.11 67.95 22.89
C SER A 37 -13.74 69.02 23.93
N VAL A 38 -13.71 70.30 23.53
CA VAL A 38 -13.48 71.44 24.41
C VAL A 38 -14.76 72.26 24.60
N ASP A 39 -14.86 72.91 25.76
CA ASP A 39 -15.96 73.81 26.10
C ASP A 39 -16.17 74.91 25.05
N GLU A 40 -17.43 75.32 24.89
CA GLU A 40 -17.85 76.27 23.84
C GLU A 40 -17.13 77.62 23.93
N SER A 41 -16.80 78.08 25.13
CA SER A 41 -16.05 79.32 25.36
C SER A 41 -14.61 79.24 24.84
N TRP A 42 -13.95 78.09 24.98
CA TRP A 42 -12.61 77.85 24.44
C TRP A 42 -12.64 77.61 22.94
N ARG A 43 -13.63 76.88 22.45
CA ARG A 43 -13.85 76.67 21.01
C ARG A 43 -14.00 78.00 20.27
N ALA A 44 -14.86 78.89 20.76
CA ALA A 44 -15.04 80.21 20.19
C ALA A 44 -13.75 81.06 20.21
N THR A 45 -12.91 80.87 21.23
CA THR A 45 -11.62 81.56 21.36
C THR A 45 -10.60 81.03 20.34
N PHE A 46 -10.54 79.70 20.13
CA PHE A 46 -9.64 79.07 19.17
C PHE A 46 -10.08 79.25 17.72
N ASP A 47 -11.39 79.26 17.44
CA ASP A 47 -11.96 79.57 16.13
C ASP A 47 -11.63 81.00 15.66
N ALA A 48 -11.46 81.93 16.62
CA ALA A 48 -11.13 83.33 16.36
C ALA A 48 -9.63 83.57 16.11
N LEU A 49 -8.77 82.54 16.25
CA LEU A 49 -7.35 82.66 15.97
C LEU A 49 -7.09 82.82 14.46
N PRO A 50 -6.06 83.58 14.05
CA PRO A 50 -5.74 83.77 12.63
C PRO A 50 -5.40 82.44 11.97
N LYS A 51 -6.16 82.05 10.94
CA LYS A 51 -5.85 80.84 10.16
C LYS A 51 -4.55 81.06 9.37
N THR A 52 -3.49 80.37 9.76
CA THR A 52 -2.23 80.33 9.01
C THR A 52 -2.38 79.41 7.79
N THR A 53 -1.49 79.53 6.80
CA THR A 53 -1.50 78.68 5.59
C THR A 53 -1.00 77.25 5.84
N ALA A 54 -0.54 76.95 7.06
CA ALA A 54 -0.12 75.61 7.48
C ALA A 54 -1.23 74.96 8.31
N VAL A 55 -1.53 73.68 8.05
CA VAL A 55 -2.48 72.91 8.87
C VAL A 55 -1.80 72.57 10.19
N GLU A 56 -2.28 73.16 11.28
CA GLU A 56 -1.80 72.84 12.63
C GLU A 56 -2.30 71.44 13.06
N GLN A 57 -1.42 70.67 13.69
CA GLN A 57 -1.67 69.28 14.12
C GLN A 57 -1.28 69.13 15.59
N PRO A 58 -1.89 68.23 16.37
CA PRO A 58 -1.52 68.00 17.78
C PRO A 58 -0.05 67.55 17.91
N HIS A 59 0.72 68.16 18.81
CA HIS A 59 2.15 67.87 18.98
C HIS A 59 2.42 66.85 20.10
N SER A 60 1.46 66.59 20.98
CA SER A 60 1.54 65.62 22.08
C SER A 60 1.94 64.20 21.64
N PRO A 61 1.38 63.59 20.57
CA PRO A 61 1.78 62.25 20.14
C PRO A 61 3.26 62.17 19.74
N VAL A 62 3.76 63.23 19.08
CA VAL A 62 5.16 63.33 18.66
C VAL A 62 6.06 63.54 19.87
N ARG A 63 5.67 64.39 20.83
CA ARG A 63 6.43 64.64 22.06
C ARG A 63 6.50 63.40 22.95
N ASP A 64 5.42 62.66 23.11
CA ASP A 64 5.39 61.44 23.92
C ASP A 64 6.19 60.30 23.28
N TYR A 65 6.22 60.23 21.95
CA TYR A 65 7.11 59.37 21.19
C TYR A 65 8.60 59.68 21.44
N PHE A 66 9.00 60.95 21.35
CA PHE A 66 10.38 61.36 21.67
C PHE A 66 10.74 61.19 23.16
N ARG A 67 9.76 61.34 24.06
CA ARG A 67 9.94 61.12 25.50
C ARG A 67 10.13 59.64 25.85
N ARG A 68 9.51 58.72 25.08
CA ARG A 68 9.78 57.27 25.12
C ARG A 68 11.19 56.95 24.59
N LEU A 69 11.56 57.50 23.44
CA LEU A 69 12.91 57.39 22.85
C LEU A 69 14.03 57.83 23.83
N ALA A 70 13.82 58.89 24.60
CA ALA A 70 14.79 59.38 25.58
C ALA A 70 14.92 58.48 26.84
N ARG A 71 13.96 57.58 27.09
CA ARG A 71 14.01 56.62 28.21
C ARG A 71 14.68 55.30 27.84
N GLU A 72 14.74 54.97 26.55
CA GLU A 72 15.27 53.70 26.05
C GLU A 72 16.64 53.95 25.38
N ASN A 73 17.70 53.96 26.19
CA ASN A 73 19.10 54.13 25.75
C ASN A 73 19.60 52.89 24.99
N THR A 74 19.28 52.75 23.70
CA THR A 74 19.92 51.79 22.80
C THR A 74 20.42 52.46 21.53
N THR A 75 21.74 52.46 21.35
CA THR A 75 22.45 52.87 20.12
C THR A 75 22.47 51.74 19.09
N GLU A 76 21.30 51.37 18.58
CA GLU A 76 21.18 50.69 17.29
C GLU A 76 20.29 51.56 16.40
N ALA A 77 20.56 51.57 15.09
CA ALA A 77 19.73 52.30 14.13
C ALA A 77 18.33 51.69 14.12
N VAL A 78 17.43 52.24 14.93
CA VAL A 78 16.02 51.85 14.96
C VAL A 78 15.41 52.27 13.62
N THR A 79 15.14 51.28 12.76
CA THR A 79 14.23 51.47 11.65
C THR A 79 12.85 51.76 12.24
N VAL A 80 12.28 52.92 11.91
CA VAL A 80 10.91 53.28 12.29
C VAL A 80 9.98 52.28 11.61
N ILE A 81 9.49 51.30 12.34
CA ILE A 81 8.45 50.38 11.85
C ILE A 81 7.11 51.05 12.11
N ASP A 82 6.48 51.54 11.04
CA ASP A 82 5.09 51.99 11.09
C ASP A 82 4.18 50.79 11.49
N PRO A 83 3.42 50.89 12.61
CA PRO A 83 2.50 49.85 13.06
C PRO A 83 1.46 49.47 12.00
N GLU A 84 1.02 50.42 11.18
CA GLU A 84 0.02 50.19 10.13
C GLU A 84 0.64 49.43 8.94
N ALA A 85 1.84 49.83 8.51
CA ALA A 85 2.63 49.07 7.52
C ALA A 85 2.93 47.64 7.99
N SER A 86 3.23 47.42 9.28
CA SER A 86 3.41 46.08 9.84
C SER A 86 2.12 45.25 9.83
N ALA A 87 0.98 45.86 10.17
CA ALA A 87 -0.32 45.18 10.15
C ALA A 87 -0.72 44.77 8.73
N LYS A 88 -0.51 45.64 7.72
CA LYS A 88 -0.71 45.29 6.31
C LYS A 88 0.23 44.19 5.85
N LEU A 89 1.51 44.19 6.25
CA LEU A 89 2.45 43.12 5.92
C LEU A 89 2.01 41.76 6.46
N VAL A 90 1.54 41.68 7.71
CA VAL A 90 1.00 40.43 8.28
C VAL A 90 -0.17 39.89 7.44
N LYS A 91 -1.06 40.77 6.98
CA LYS A 91 -2.18 40.42 6.09
C LYS A 91 -1.69 39.91 4.73
N VAL A 92 -0.63 40.49 4.16
CA VAL A 92 0.01 39.97 2.94
C VAL A 92 0.54 38.55 3.15
N LEU A 93 1.19 38.28 4.29
CA LEU A 93 1.69 36.94 4.61
C LEU A 93 0.54 35.94 4.84
N GLN A 94 -0.57 36.36 5.45
CA GLN A 94 -1.78 35.55 5.58
C GLN A 94 -2.39 35.24 4.21
N PHE A 95 -2.43 36.22 3.31
CA PHE A 95 -2.88 36.06 1.93
C PHE A 95 -2.03 35.04 1.17
N ILE A 96 -0.70 35.13 1.23
CA ILE A 96 0.20 34.14 0.63
C ILE A 96 -0.06 32.73 1.19
N ASN A 97 -0.20 32.61 2.51
CA ASN A 97 -0.48 31.32 3.13
C ASN A 97 -1.85 30.76 2.74
N ALA A 98 -2.87 31.59 2.55
CA ALA A 98 -4.17 31.13 2.07
C ALA A 98 -4.06 30.42 0.71
N TYR A 99 -3.27 30.96 -0.23
CA TYR A 99 -3.00 30.31 -1.51
C TYR A 99 -2.24 28.99 -1.36
N ARG A 100 -1.23 28.92 -0.49
CA ARG A 100 -0.49 27.67 -0.21
C ARG A 100 -1.39 26.57 0.37
N PHE A 101 -2.30 26.93 1.26
CA PHE A 101 -3.18 25.97 1.93
C PHE A 101 -4.39 25.56 1.10
N ARG A 102 -4.98 26.49 0.34
CA ARG A 102 -6.32 26.31 -0.24
C ARG A 102 -6.42 26.70 -1.72
N GLY A 103 -5.33 27.17 -2.34
CA GLY A 103 -5.33 27.57 -3.76
C GLY A 103 -5.74 26.44 -4.70
N HIS A 104 -5.41 25.19 -4.35
CA HIS A 104 -5.81 24.00 -5.10
C HIS A 104 -7.35 23.84 -5.27
N LEU A 105 -8.16 24.44 -4.40
CA LEU A 105 -9.63 24.46 -4.51
C LEU A 105 -10.13 25.38 -5.63
N GLU A 106 -9.37 26.41 -6.01
CA GLU A 106 -9.70 27.30 -7.13
C GLU A 106 -8.85 27.04 -8.38
N ALA A 107 -8.07 25.95 -8.38
CA ALA A 107 -7.27 25.55 -9.52
C ALA A 107 -8.13 25.07 -10.70
N LYS A 108 -7.63 25.29 -11.92
CA LYS A 108 -8.30 24.93 -13.19
C LYS A 108 -8.06 23.46 -13.52
N LEU A 109 -8.62 22.57 -12.71
CA LEU A 109 -8.31 21.15 -12.71
C LEU A 109 -9.19 20.32 -13.65
N ASP A 110 -10.47 20.67 -13.81
CA ASP A 110 -11.43 19.88 -14.59
C ASP A 110 -11.36 20.23 -16.08
N PRO A 111 -10.95 19.30 -16.97
CA PRO A 111 -10.85 19.57 -18.41
C PRO A 111 -12.19 19.91 -19.06
N ILE A 112 -13.30 19.36 -18.54
CA ILE A 112 -14.64 19.55 -19.12
C ILE A 112 -15.45 20.62 -18.38
N ASN A 113 -14.88 21.28 -17.37
CA ASN A 113 -15.49 22.33 -16.56
C ASN A 113 -16.94 21.99 -16.14
N TYR A 114 -17.14 20.78 -15.64
CA TYR A 114 -18.44 20.24 -15.29
C TYR A 114 -18.92 20.80 -13.95
N TYR A 115 -19.93 21.66 -14.01
CA TYR A 115 -20.49 22.46 -12.91
C TYR A 115 -20.89 21.73 -11.61
N ARG A 116 -20.87 20.40 -11.55
CA ARG A 116 -21.21 19.64 -10.32
C ARG A 116 -20.10 19.66 -9.26
N TRP A 117 -18.89 20.11 -9.61
CA TRP A 117 -17.90 20.53 -8.63
C TRP A 117 -18.30 21.89 -8.04
N LYS A 118 -19.28 21.91 -7.13
CA LYS A 118 -19.34 23.02 -6.18
C LYS A 118 -18.18 22.83 -5.21
N VAL A 119 -17.02 23.32 -5.61
CA VAL A 119 -15.87 23.36 -4.72
C VAL A 119 -16.22 24.23 -3.52
N SER A 120 -15.70 23.87 -2.36
CA SER A 120 -15.74 24.71 -1.17
C SER A 120 -15.30 26.14 -1.54
N THR A 121 -16.14 27.15 -1.28
CA THR A 121 -15.78 28.55 -1.52
C THR A 121 -14.57 28.91 -0.65
N VAL A 122 -13.60 29.63 -1.22
CA VAL A 122 -12.40 30.06 -0.50
C VAL A 122 -12.27 31.59 -0.48
N PRO A 123 -13.10 32.31 0.30
CA PRO A 123 -13.01 33.76 0.43
C PRO A 123 -11.59 34.26 0.73
N GLU A 124 -10.77 33.45 1.41
CA GLU A 124 -9.40 33.78 1.80
C GLU A 124 -8.44 33.98 0.61
N LEU A 125 -8.80 33.57 -0.61
CA LEU A 125 -8.00 33.83 -1.83
C LEU A 125 -8.28 35.22 -2.44
N ASP A 126 -9.30 35.92 -1.94
CA ASP A 126 -9.60 37.29 -2.32
C ASP A 126 -8.88 38.27 -1.37
N TYR A 127 -8.10 39.21 -1.92
CA TYR A 127 -7.41 40.22 -1.11
C TYR A 127 -8.38 41.06 -0.26
N ARG A 128 -9.63 41.20 -0.70
CA ARG A 128 -10.69 41.91 0.05
C ARG A 128 -11.03 41.23 1.37
N TYR A 129 -10.89 39.91 1.46
CA TYR A 129 -11.09 39.16 2.70
C TYR A 129 -10.05 39.55 3.77
N HIS A 130 -8.84 39.90 3.35
CA HIS A 130 -7.76 40.37 4.23
C HIS A 130 -7.85 41.87 4.53
N GLY A 131 -8.89 42.54 4.02
CA GLY A 131 -9.14 43.98 4.22
C GLY A 131 -8.33 44.89 3.30
N PHE A 132 -7.86 44.38 2.16
CA PHE A 132 -7.30 45.21 1.08
C PHE A 132 -8.39 45.69 0.13
N THR A 133 -8.18 46.86 -0.47
CA THR A 133 -9.04 47.49 -1.46
C THR A 133 -8.36 47.49 -2.84
N GLU A 134 -9.10 47.91 -3.88
CA GLU A 134 -8.53 48.10 -5.23
C GLU A 134 -7.35 49.08 -5.24
N GLN A 135 -7.32 50.05 -4.31
CA GLN A 135 -6.23 51.03 -4.22
C GLN A 135 -4.94 50.37 -3.71
N ASP A 136 -5.07 49.45 -2.75
CA ASP A 136 -3.94 48.73 -2.16
C ASP A 136 -3.24 47.80 -3.17
N LEU A 137 -3.91 47.42 -4.27
CA LEU A 137 -3.27 46.65 -5.35
C LEU A 137 -2.08 47.36 -5.97
N ASN A 138 -2.01 48.70 -5.86
CA ASN A 138 -0.88 49.49 -6.32
C ASN A 138 0.22 49.72 -5.28
N GLU A 139 0.01 49.29 -4.03
CA GLU A 139 1.01 49.38 -2.98
C GLU A 139 2.10 48.31 -3.14
N THR A 140 3.33 48.66 -2.76
CA THR A 140 4.49 47.78 -2.77
C THR A 140 4.83 47.36 -1.35
N PHE A 141 4.95 46.05 -1.14
CA PHE A 141 5.29 45.45 0.14
C PHE A 141 6.69 44.85 0.12
N ASN A 142 7.46 45.08 1.18
CA ASN A 142 8.69 44.34 1.42
C ASN A 142 8.36 43.01 2.11
N ILE A 143 8.64 41.90 1.41
CA ILE A 143 8.36 40.53 1.84
C ILE A 143 9.65 39.74 2.16
N ASN A 144 10.84 40.36 2.16
CA ASN A 144 12.12 39.75 2.53
C ASN A 144 12.35 38.34 1.95
N HIS A 145 12.18 38.15 0.64
CA HIS A 145 12.33 36.87 -0.06
C HIS A 145 11.35 35.75 0.34
N TYR A 146 10.28 36.05 1.08
CA TYR A 146 9.32 35.05 1.57
C TYR A 146 8.62 34.23 0.46
N VAL A 147 8.48 34.82 -0.73
CA VAL A 147 7.92 34.16 -1.92
C VAL A 147 8.63 34.66 -3.18
N TYR A 148 8.79 33.78 -4.18
CA TYR A 148 9.36 34.07 -5.51
C TYR A 148 10.76 34.70 -5.54
N HIS A 149 11.54 34.60 -4.45
CA HIS A 149 12.86 35.21 -4.32
C HIS A 149 12.89 36.72 -4.60
N ARG A 150 11.84 37.45 -4.19
CA ARG A 150 11.77 38.92 -4.32
C ARG A 150 11.79 39.60 -2.95
N ASP A 151 12.50 40.71 -2.83
CA ASP A 151 12.44 41.56 -1.63
C ASP A 151 11.17 42.40 -1.58
N ASN A 152 10.81 43.04 -2.70
CA ASN A 152 9.66 43.93 -2.80
C ASN A 152 8.72 43.46 -3.90
N ILE A 153 7.41 43.54 -3.65
CA ILE A 153 6.39 43.15 -4.64
C ILE A 153 5.14 44.02 -4.50
N LYS A 154 4.57 44.39 -5.66
CA LYS A 154 3.27 45.07 -5.74
C LYS A 154 2.16 44.07 -5.40
N LEU A 155 1.17 44.45 -4.60
CA LEU A 155 0.10 43.50 -4.19
C LEU A 155 -0.67 42.91 -5.37
N GLY A 156 -0.96 43.72 -6.40
CA GLY A 156 -1.58 43.23 -7.63
C GLY A 156 -0.76 42.15 -8.33
N ASP A 157 0.54 42.40 -8.52
CA ASP A 157 1.46 41.43 -9.13
C ASP A 157 1.56 40.16 -8.27
N LEU A 158 1.64 40.30 -6.94
CA LEU A 158 1.65 39.17 -6.01
C LEU A 158 0.39 38.31 -6.17
N ALA A 159 -0.79 38.93 -6.23
CA ALA A 159 -2.05 38.22 -6.39
C ALA A 159 -2.11 37.44 -7.71
N GLU A 160 -1.65 38.03 -8.82
CA GLU A 160 -1.57 37.37 -10.12
C GLU A 160 -0.59 36.18 -10.09
N MET A 161 0.61 36.39 -9.54
CA MET A 161 1.64 35.35 -9.43
C MET A 161 1.20 34.17 -8.54
N LEU A 162 0.53 34.44 -7.40
CA LEU A 162 -0.05 33.42 -6.53
C LEU A 162 -1.14 32.62 -7.25
N LYS A 163 -2.01 33.30 -8.01
CA LYS A 163 -3.04 32.66 -8.81
C LYS A 163 -2.45 31.79 -9.92
N GLU A 164 -1.43 32.26 -10.62
CA GLU A 164 -0.71 31.47 -11.63
C GLU A 164 -0.06 30.22 -11.02
N THR A 165 0.54 30.35 -9.83
CA THR A 165 1.28 29.27 -9.16
C THR A 165 0.36 28.21 -8.56
N TYR A 166 -0.69 28.61 -7.84
CA TYR A 166 -1.50 27.69 -7.01
C TYR A 166 -2.90 27.42 -7.58
N CYS A 167 -3.36 28.20 -8.56
CA CYS A 167 -4.70 28.08 -9.15
C CYS A 167 -4.65 27.82 -10.68
N GLY A 168 -3.50 27.37 -11.19
CA GLY A 168 -3.30 27.00 -12.60
C GLY A 168 -3.83 25.61 -12.94
N SER A 169 -3.17 24.92 -13.87
CA SER A 169 -3.45 23.51 -14.23
C SER A 169 -3.00 22.50 -13.18
N ILE A 170 -2.30 22.97 -12.13
CA ILE A 170 -1.80 22.16 -11.01
C ILE A 170 -2.36 22.75 -9.71
N GLY A 171 -2.99 21.89 -8.91
CA GLY A 171 -3.36 22.17 -7.52
C GLY A 171 -2.51 21.29 -6.61
N LEU A 172 -1.67 21.90 -5.77
CA LEU A 172 -0.79 21.16 -4.86
C LEU A 172 -1.35 21.19 -3.44
N GLU A 173 -1.71 20.03 -2.89
CA GLU A 173 -2.03 19.86 -1.47
C GLU A 173 -0.80 19.35 -0.73
N PHE A 174 -0.18 20.23 0.07
CA PHE A 174 1.06 19.88 0.79
C PHE A 174 1.16 20.49 2.19
N MET A 175 0.39 21.53 2.52
CA MET A 175 0.54 22.20 3.81
C MET A 175 0.09 21.35 5.01
N HIS A 176 -0.65 20.24 4.78
CA HIS A 176 -0.96 19.23 5.80
C HIS A 176 0.22 18.34 6.18
N VAL A 177 1.28 18.31 5.36
CA VAL A 177 2.53 17.60 5.67
C VAL A 177 3.17 18.25 6.89
N GLN A 178 3.48 17.46 7.93
CA GLN A 178 4.03 18.04 9.17
C GLN A 178 5.51 18.40 9.03
N ASP A 179 6.26 17.58 8.31
CA ASP A 179 7.69 17.76 8.06
C ASP A 179 7.99 19.08 7.32
N MET A 180 8.84 19.91 7.92
CA MET A 180 9.14 21.25 7.42
C MET A 180 10.05 21.23 6.18
N GLU A 181 10.96 20.27 6.08
CA GLU A 181 11.86 20.13 4.94
C GLU A 181 11.06 19.72 3.70
N GLN A 182 10.15 18.76 3.84
CA GLN A 182 9.22 18.34 2.79
C GLN A 182 8.34 19.50 2.32
N LYS A 183 7.73 20.25 3.24
CA LYS A 183 6.92 21.44 2.91
C LYS A 183 7.73 22.48 2.14
N SER A 184 8.91 22.84 2.65
CA SER A 184 9.77 23.86 2.05
C SER A 184 10.25 23.44 0.66
N TRP A 185 10.56 22.15 0.48
CA TRP A 185 10.94 21.59 -0.81
C TRP A 185 9.79 21.67 -1.82
N LEU A 186 8.59 21.24 -1.43
CA LEU A 186 7.39 21.28 -2.29
C LEU A 186 7.02 22.71 -2.68
N GLN A 187 7.04 23.62 -1.71
CA GLN A 187 6.83 25.05 -1.93
C GLN A 187 7.82 25.61 -2.95
N SER A 188 9.13 25.41 -2.71
CA SER A 188 10.19 25.89 -3.59
C SER A 188 10.10 25.28 -4.98
N LYS A 189 9.77 23.99 -5.08
CA LYS A 189 9.63 23.29 -6.35
C LYS A 189 8.55 23.91 -7.24
N LEU A 190 7.40 24.28 -6.68
CA LEU A 190 6.30 24.90 -7.41
C LEU A 190 6.54 26.40 -7.67
N GLU A 191 6.87 27.18 -6.64
CA GLU A 191 7.04 28.64 -6.74
C GLU A 191 8.21 29.03 -7.67
N SER A 192 9.22 28.17 -7.80
CA SER A 192 10.37 28.43 -8.69
C SER A 192 10.07 28.29 -10.19
N GLN A 193 8.92 27.73 -10.57
CA GLN A 193 8.54 27.54 -11.99
C GLN A 193 7.83 28.74 -12.61
N LEU A 194 7.40 29.70 -11.79
CA LEU A 194 6.68 30.87 -12.26
C LEU A 194 7.43 31.57 -13.40
N ASN A 195 6.71 31.87 -14.50
CA ASN A 195 7.24 32.49 -15.72
C ASN A 195 8.40 31.74 -16.40
N LYS A 196 8.57 30.43 -16.16
CA LYS A 196 9.58 29.61 -16.84
C LYS A 196 8.94 28.57 -17.75
N PRO A 197 9.49 28.33 -18.96
CA PRO A 197 9.06 27.19 -19.77
C PRO A 197 9.41 25.90 -19.04
N LEU A 198 8.42 25.03 -18.84
CA LEU A 198 8.61 23.74 -18.16
C LEU A 198 9.40 22.74 -19.02
N PHE A 199 9.28 22.85 -20.34
CA PHE A 199 9.83 21.90 -21.31
C PHE A 199 10.44 22.60 -22.53
N THR A 200 11.45 21.96 -23.09
CA THR A 200 12.07 22.32 -24.36
C THR A 200 11.15 22.00 -25.54
N LYS A 201 11.42 22.60 -26.71
CA LYS A 201 10.66 22.33 -27.95
C LYS A 201 10.58 20.83 -28.29
N GLU A 202 11.69 20.12 -28.15
CA GLU A 202 11.77 18.69 -28.45
C GLU A 202 10.95 17.84 -27.48
N GLU A 203 11.00 18.17 -26.18
CA GLU A 203 10.16 17.51 -25.17
C GLU A 203 8.67 17.73 -25.43
N LYS A 204 8.26 18.96 -25.81
CA LYS A 204 6.88 19.26 -26.20
C LYS A 204 6.41 18.40 -27.38
N ILE A 205 7.24 18.28 -28.42
CA ILE A 205 6.96 17.43 -29.58
C ILE A 205 6.84 15.95 -29.16
N ASN A 206 7.72 15.48 -28.27
CA ASN A 206 7.65 14.11 -27.77
C ASN A 206 6.37 13.85 -26.95
N LEU A 207 5.96 14.79 -26.08
CA LEU A 207 4.69 14.70 -25.35
C LEU A 207 3.50 14.59 -26.30
N LEU A 208 3.47 15.39 -27.38
CA LEU A 208 2.43 15.28 -28.40
C LEU A 208 2.47 13.94 -29.14
N SER A 209 3.66 13.42 -29.47
CA SER A 209 3.82 12.12 -30.11
C SER A 209 3.28 10.99 -29.22
N GLU A 210 3.52 11.05 -27.91
CA GLU A 210 3.03 10.07 -26.94
C GLU A 210 1.51 10.13 -26.76
N LEU A 211 0.92 11.34 -26.72
CA LEU A 211 -0.53 11.52 -26.77
C LEU A 211 -1.15 11.01 -28.08
N THR A 212 -0.45 11.21 -29.20
CA THR A 212 -0.92 10.74 -30.52
C THR A 212 -0.92 9.21 -30.59
N ALA A 213 0.09 8.56 -30.01
CA ALA A 213 0.11 7.10 -29.87
C ALA A 213 -1.02 6.59 -28.97
N ALA A 214 -1.31 7.30 -27.87
CA ALA A 214 -2.39 6.94 -26.95
C ALA A 214 -3.78 7.00 -27.63
N ASP A 215 -4.14 8.15 -28.21
CA ASP A 215 -5.43 8.36 -28.92
C ASP A 215 -5.52 7.46 -30.17
N GLY A 216 -4.41 7.32 -30.90
CA GLY A 216 -4.32 6.51 -32.12
C GLY A 216 -4.65 5.03 -31.88
N LEU A 217 -4.11 4.43 -30.82
CA LEU A 217 -4.34 3.02 -30.49
C LEU A 217 -5.81 2.76 -30.17
N GLU A 218 -6.43 3.62 -29.36
CA GLU A 218 -7.81 3.44 -28.92
C GLU A 218 -8.79 3.53 -30.09
N ARG A 219 -8.57 4.50 -30.99
CA ARG A 219 -9.35 4.63 -32.22
C ARG A 219 -9.15 3.45 -33.16
N TYR A 220 -7.91 2.96 -33.28
CA TYR A 220 -7.59 1.79 -34.09
C TYR A 220 -8.31 0.54 -33.57
N LEU A 221 -8.24 0.27 -32.27
CA LEU A 221 -8.95 -0.83 -31.63
C LEU A 221 -10.47 -0.69 -31.78
N GLY A 222 -11.02 0.52 -31.61
CA GLY A 222 -12.45 0.78 -31.81
C GLY A 222 -12.92 0.54 -33.25
N ALA A 223 -12.09 0.86 -34.24
CA ALA A 223 -12.38 0.63 -35.65
C ALA A 223 -12.26 -0.85 -36.04
N LYS A 224 -11.21 -1.53 -35.57
CA LYS A 224 -10.91 -2.94 -35.94
C LYS A 224 -11.78 -3.95 -35.18
N PHE A 225 -12.12 -3.65 -33.93
CA PHE A 225 -12.89 -4.55 -33.04
C PHE A 225 -14.09 -3.82 -32.41
N PRO A 226 -15.10 -3.44 -33.22
CA PRO A 226 -16.26 -2.70 -32.74
C PRO A 226 -17.02 -3.50 -31.67
N GLY A 227 -17.38 -2.85 -30.56
CA GLY A 227 -18.13 -3.46 -29.45
C GLY A 227 -17.31 -4.38 -28.53
N ALA A 228 -16.03 -4.64 -28.82
CA ALA A 228 -15.17 -5.41 -27.92
C ALA A 228 -14.80 -4.58 -26.69
N LYS A 229 -14.96 -5.17 -25.50
CA LYS A 229 -14.54 -4.55 -24.24
C LYS A 229 -13.03 -4.34 -24.24
N ARG A 230 -12.61 -3.08 -24.20
CA ARG A 230 -11.19 -2.67 -24.14
C ARG A 230 -10.87 -1.71 -22.99
N PHE A 231 -11.88 -1.12 -22.36
CA PHE A 231 -11.72 -0.16 -21.26
C PHE A 231 -10.85 1.04 -21.66
N SER A 232 -11.27 1.68 -22.76
CA SER A 232 -10.55 2.74 -23.46
C SER A 232 -9.99 3.82 -22.54
N LEU A 233 -8.74 4.23 -22.76
CA LEU A 233 -8.12 5.34 -22.05
C LEU A 233 -8.65 6.72 -22.49
N GLU A 234 -9.40 6.81 -23.60
CA GLU A 234 -9.80 8.07 -24.22
C GLU A 234 -10.45 9.06 -23.22
N GLY A 235 -9.90 10.27 -23.19
CA GLY A 235 -10.20 11.33 -22.24
C GLY A 235 -9.22 11.43 -21.07
N SER A 236 -8.41 10.40 -20.85
CA SER A 236 -7.32 10.34 -19.85
C SER A 236 -5.95 10.08 -20.52
N ASP A 237 -5.81 10.47 -21.78
CA ASP A 237 -4.67 10.16 -22.66
C ASP A 237 -3.31 10.60 -22.09
N ALA A 238 -3.28 11.69 -21.31
CA ALA A 238 -2.09 12.21 -20.64
C ALA A 238 -1.48 11.22 -19.62
N PHE A 239 -2.18 10.14 -19.28
CA PHE A 239 -1.62 9.03 -18.51
C PHE A 239 -0.39 8.40 -19.20
N ILE A 240 -0.36 8.29 -20.52
CA ILE A 240 0.78 7.69 -21.22
C ILE A 240 2.07 8.54 -21.11
N PRO A 241 2.06 9.84 -21.46
CA PRO A 241 3.24 10.68 -21.25
C PRO A 241 3.61 10.80 -19.76
N LEU A 242 2.64 10.80 -18.83
CA LEU A 242 2.90 10.75 -17.39
C LEU A 242 3.78 9.53 -17.03
N MET A 243 3.35 8.33 -17.44
CA MET A 243 4.05 7.08 -17.14
C MET A 243 5.46 7.04 -17.75
N LYS A 244 5.59 7.44 -19.02
CA LYS A 244 6.89 7.46 -19.70
C LYS A 244 7.84 8.49 -19.06
N GLU A 245 7.32 9.64 -18.62
CA GLU A 245 8.14 10.64 -17.93
C GLU A 245 8.58 10.18 -16.54
N ILE A 246 7.73 9.47 -15.78
CA ILE A 246 8.15 8.83 -14.53
C ILE A 246 9.31 7.87 -14.78
N ILE A 247 9.23 7.02 -15.80
CA ILE A 247 10.29 6.05 -16.13
C ILE A 247 11.60 6.77 -16.49
N ARG A 248 11.53 7.75 -17.41
CA ARG A 248 12.71 8.51 -17.85
C ARG A 248 13.36 9.25 -16.69
N HIS A 249 12.58 9.95 -15.87
CA HIS A 249 13.10 10.74 -14.77
C HIS A 249 13.61 9.86 -13.62
N ALA A 250 12.92 8.76 -13.32
CA ALA A 250 13.38 7.78 -12.33
C ALA A 250 14.74 7.19 -12.73
N SER A 251 14.93 6.85 -14.01
CA SER A 251 16.21 6.35 -14.53
C SER A 251 17.34 7.36 -14.36
N LYS A 252 17.08 8.65 -14.64
CA LYS A 252 18.05 9.74 -14.42
C LYS A 252 18.46 9.82 -12.94
N GLN A 253 17.52 9.58 -12.03
CA GLN A 253 17.72 9.53 -10.58
C GLN A 253 18.31 8.21 -10.05
N GLY A 254 18.68 7.27 -10.93
CA GLY A 254 19.36 6.03 -10.55
C GLY A 254 18.47 4.80 -10.37
N VAL A 255 17.16 4.92 -10.62
CA VAL A 255 16.25 3.76 -10.62
C VAL A 255 16.56 2.86 -11.82
N GLN A 256 16.66 1.57 -11.57
CA GLN A 256 16.94 0.54 -12.58
C GLN A 256 15.75 -0.38 -12.82
N ASP A 257 14.76 -0.34 -11.94
CA ASP A 257 13.68 -1.32 -11.90
C ASP A 257 12.38 -0.61 -11.48
N VAL A 258 11.33 -0.71 -12.29
CA VAL A 258 10.03 -0.08 -12.00
C VAL A 258 8.94 -1.13 -12.12
N MET A 259 8.17 -1.28 -11.04
CA MET A 259 7.06 -2.22 -10.99
C MET A 259 5.73 -1.49 -10.86
N PHE A 260 4.78 -1.89 -11.71
CA PHE A 260 3.48 -1.27 -11.87
C PHE A 260 2.36 -2.18 -11.37
N GLY A 261 1.45 -1.62 -10.58
CA GLY A 261 0.12 -2.19 -10.33
C GLY A 261 -0.94 -1.28 -10.92
N MET A 262 -1.87 -1.80 -11.72
CA MET A 262 -2.96 -0.98 -12.25
C MET A 262 -4.25 -1.77 -12.43
N ALA A 263 -5.36 -1.03 -12.43
CA ALA A 263 -6.70 -1.53 -12.81
C ALA A 263 -6.83 -1.78 -14.33
N HIS A 264 -8.06 -1.92 -14.81
CA HIS A 264 -8.37 -2.20 -16.23
C HIS A 264 -8.22 -0.97 -17.15
N ARG A 265 -8.49 0.25 -16.65
CA ARG A 265 -8.57 1.47 -17.46
C ARG A 265 -7.22 1.81 -18.10
N GLY A 266 -7.19 1.87 -19.43
CA GLY A 266 -5.98 2.17 -20.20
C GLY A 266 -4.88 1.12 -20.14
N ARG A 267 -5.19 -0.09 -19.66
CA ARG A 267 -4.19 -1.16 -19.52
C ARG A 267 -3.61 -1.61 -20.85
N LEU A 268 -4.45 -1.73 -21.89
CA LEU A 268 -3.96 -2.11 -23.22
C LEU A 268 -3.04 -1.04 -23.80
N ASN A 269 -3.35 0.23 -23.53
CA ASN A 269 -2.52 1.35 -23.90
C ASN A 269 -1.15 1.31 -23.17
N MET A 270 -1.15 1.03 -21.88
CA MET A 270 0.07 0.82 -21.11
C MET A 270 0.91 -0.36 -21.66
N LEU A 271 0.29 -1.50 -21.97
CA LEU A 271 0.96 -2.66 -22.55
C LEU A 271 1.64 -2.34 -23.89
N VAL A 272 0.94 -1.66 -24.80
CA VAL A 272 1.44 -1.39 -26.15
C VAL A 272 2.38 -0.18 -26.18
N ASN A 273 1.99 0.95 -25.59
CA ASN A 273 2.68 2.24 -25.73
C ASN A 273 3.70 2.55 -24.62
N VAL A 274 3.80 1.72 -23.58
CA VAL A 274 4.82 1.88 -22.52
C VAL A 274 5.70 0.63 -22.42
N LEU A 275 5.10 -0.55 -22.30
CA LEU A 275 5.84 -1.82 -22.13
C LEU A 275 6.27 -2.48 -23.45
N GLY A 276 5.76 -2.02 -24.60
CA GLY A 276 6.16 -2.54 -25.90
C GLY A 276 5.68 -3.97 -26.18
N LYS A 277 4.50 -4.37 -25.66
CA LYS A 277 3.78 -5.55 -26.16
C LYS A 277 3.52 -5.37 -27.64
N LYS A 278 3.72 -6.41 -28.44
CA LYS A 278 3.46 -6.34 -29.88
C LYS A 278 1.96 -6.11 -30.12
N PRO A 279 1.59 -5.15 -30.98
CA PRO A 279 0.20 -4.96 -31.39
C PRO A 279 -0.41 -6.22 -32.01
N GLU A 280 0.34 -6.97 -32.81
CA GLU A 280 -0.13 -8.23 -33.42
C GLU A 280 -0.60 -9.25 -32.37
N ASP A 281 0.22 -9.51 -31.34
CA ASP A 281 -0.13 -10.42 -30.24
C ASP A 281 -1.43 -9.97 -29.53
N LEU A 282 -1.59 -8.67 -29.32
CA LEU A 282 -2.81 -8.11 -28.73
C LEU A 282 -4.01 -8.33 -29.67
N PHE A 283 -3.86 -8.10 -30.97
CA PHE A 283 -4.94 -8.28 -31.95
C PHE A 283 -5.38 -9.74 -32.06
N ASP A 284 -4.46 -10.69 -31.96
CA ASP A 284 -4.78 -12.11 -31.92
C ASP A 284 -5.61 -12.49 -30.68
N GLU A 285 -5.35 -11.87 -29.52
CA GLU A 285 -6.20 -12.01 -28.32
C GLU A 285 -7.60 -11.41 -28.50
N PHE A 286 -7.74 -10.33 -29.27
CA PHE A 286 -9.05 -9.81 -29.67
C PHE A 286 -9.78 -10.76 -30.63
N ALA A 287 -9.04 -11.45 -31.50
CA ALA A 287 -9.58 -12.45 -32.41
C ALA A 287 -9.88 -13.82 -31.74
N GLY A 288 -9.55 -13.98 -30.45
CA GLY A 288 -9.81 -15.19 -29.68
C GLY A 288 -8.82 -16.33 -29.94
N LYS A 289 -7.66 -16.05 -30.54
CA LYS A 289 -6.59 -17.04 -30.69
C LYS A 289 -5.83 -17.14 -29.37
N HIS A 290 -5.85 -18.31 -28.74
CA HIS A 290 -5.06 -18.60 -27.55
C HIS A 290 -4.34 -19.94 -27.70
N SER A 291 -3.05 -19.98 -27.36
CA SER A 291 -2.23 -21.19 -27.31
C SER A 291 -1.77 -21.42 -25.87
N GLY A 292 -2.33 -22.43 -25.21
CA GLY A 292 -1.97 -22.78 -23.84
C GLY A 292 -2.82 -23.93 -23.30
N GLU A 293 -2.24 -24.73 -22.40
CA GLU A 293 -2.94 -25.81 -21.68
C GLU A 293 -3.64 -25.32 -20.39
N ARG A 294 -3.48 -24.03 -20.06
CA ARG A 294 -4.05 -23.39 -18.87
C ARG A 294 -5.38 -22.71 -19.18
N THR A 295 -6.18 -22.43 -18.15
CA THR A 295 -7.50 -21.79 -18.32
C THR A 295 -7.43 -20.35 -18.85
N GLY A 296 -6.33 -19.64 -18.57
CA GLY A 296 -6.10 -18.28 -19.04
C GLY A 296 -6.93 -17.22 -18.32
N ASP A 297 -6.86 -15.98 -18.80
CA ASP A 297 -7.62 -14.84 -18.27
C ASP A 297 -7.89 -13.83 -19.39
N VAL A 298 -8.78 -12.87 -19.13
CA VAL A 298 -9.10 -11.80 -20.07
C VAL A 298 -7.89 -10.90 -20.33
N LYS A 299 -7.73 -10.46 -21.58
CA LYS A 299 -6.59 -9.65 -22.08
C LYS A 299 -6.18 -8.47 -21.20
N TYR A 300 -7.15 -7.81 -20.54
CA TYR A 300 -6.92 -6.66 -19.65
C TYR A 300 -6.60 -7.04 -18.19
N HIS A 301 -6.24 -8.30 -17.90
CA HIS A 301 -5.64 -8.75 -16.64
C HIS A 301 -4.17 -9.17 -16.79
N GLN A 302 -3.69 -9.32 -18.03
CA GLN A 302 -2.34 -9.78 -18.30
C GLN A 302 -1.28 -8.80 -17.80
N GLY A 303 -0.29 -9.29 -17.07
CA GLY A 303 0.95 -8.59 -16.79
C GLY A 303 1.96 -8.77 -17.92
N PHE A 304 3.04 -7.99 -17.88
CA PHE A 304 4.08 -8.01 -18.91
C PHE A 304 5.41 -7.48 -18.35
N SER A 305 6.53 -7.91 -18.94
CA SER A 305 7.87 -7.44 -18.56
C SER A 305 8.67 -7.08 -19.80
N SER A 306 9.47 -6.04 -19.70
CA SER A 306 10.29 -5.50 -20.79
C SER A 306 11.42 -4.65 -20.26
N ASP A 307 12.47 -4.44 -21.04
CA ASP A 307 13.47 -3.40 -20.74
C ASP A 307 13.18 -2.12 -21.54
N PHE A 308 13.44 -0.97 -20.93
CA PHE A 308 13.23 0.36 -21.51
C PHE A 308 14.52 1.18 -21.47
N ALA A 309 14.95 1.69 -22.62
CA ALA A 309 16.18 2.46 -22.76
C ALA A 309 15.99 3.94 -22.40
N VAL A 310 16.90 4.48 -21.58
CA VAL A 310 16.98 5.91 -21.25
C VAL A 310 18.43 6.37 -21.42
N GLY A 311 18.74 6.95 -22.59
CA GLY A 311 20.13 7.16 -23.00
C GLY A 311 20.87 5.82 -23.06
N ASP A 312 22.01 5.72 -22.37
CA ASP A 312 22.80 4.50 -22.28
C ASP A 312 22.33 3.53 -21.17
N ARG A 313 21.35 3.93 -20.35
CA ARG A 313 20.82 3.11 -19.25
C ARG A 313 19.65 2.25 -19.71
N ARG A 314 19.48 1.10 -19.07
CA ARG A 314 18.28 0.26 -19.19
C ARG A 314 17.53 0.24 -17.88
N VAL A 315 16.22 0.36 -17.96
CA VAL A 315 15.29 0.21 -16.83
C VAL A 315 14.44 -1.02 -17.09
N HIS A 316 14.44 -1.95 -16.15
CA HIS A 316 13.56 -3.10 -16.21
C HIS A 316 12.16 -2.69 -15.77
N LEU A 317 11.16 -2.96 -16.60
CA LEU A 317 9.76 -2.64 -16.35
C LEU A 317 8.97 -3.92 -16.12
N THR A 318 8.07 -3.91 -15.14
CA THR A 318 7.15 -5.03 -14.91
C THR A 318 5.77 -4.51 -14.54
N LEU A 319 4.75 -4.93 -15.30
CA LEU A 319 3.35 -4.77 -14.92
C LEU A 319 2.84 -6.06 -14.29
N ALA A 320 2.34 -5.97 -13.06
CA ALA A 320 1.76 -7.08 -12.34
C ALA A 320 0.45 -7.56 -12.99
N PHE A 321 0.19 -8.86 -12.89
CA PHE A 321 -1.14 -9.43 -13.16
C PHE A 321 -2.11 -9.00 -12.06
N ASN A 322 -3.39 -8.88 -12.40
CA ASN A 322 -4.43 -8.56 -11.43
C ASN A 322 -5.76 -9.21 -11.82
N PRO A 323 -6.61 -9.56 -10.85
CA PRO A 323 -8.00 -9.92 -11.11
C PRO A 323 -8.84 -8.66 -11.36
N SER A 324 -10.14 -8.85 -11.60
CA SER A 324 -11.10 -7.74 -11.71
C SER A 324 -11.38 -7.02 -10.39
N HIS A 325 -11.05 -7.63 -9.24
CA HIS A 325 -11.16 -6.98 -7.93
C HIS A 325 -10.16 -5.82 -7.89
N LEU A 326 -10.68 -4.60 -7.80
CA LEU A 326 -9.86 -3.39 -7.87
C LEU A 326 -9.01 -3.24 -6.60
N GLU A 327 -7.95 -2.45 -6.70
CA GLU A 327 -7.06 -2.05 -5.60
C GLU A 327 -6.17 -3.14 -4.97
N ILE A 328 -6.63 -4.39 -4.91
CA ILE A 328 -5.92 -5.52 -4.26
C ILE A 328 -4.52 -5.81 -4.84
N VAL A 329 -4.25 -5.40 -6.09
CA VAL A 329 -2.92 -5.56 -6.72
C VAL A 329 -1.86 -4.61 -6.11
N SER A 330 -2.28 -3.51 -5.47
CA SER A 330 -1.35 -2.54 -4.88
C SER A 330 -0.41 -3.17 -3.83
N PRO A 331 -0.90 -3.87 -2.80
CA PRO A 331 -0.01 -4.55 -1.84
C PRO A 331 0.83 -5.66 -2.51
N VAL A 332 0.30 -6.37 -3.52
CA VAL A 332 1.07 -7.37 -4.29
C VAL A 332 2.31 -6.76 -4.95
N VAL A 333 2.14 -5.60 -5.59
CA VAL A 333 3.25 -4.88 -6.25
C VAL A 333 4.27 -4.39 -5.24
N ILE A 334 3.83 -3.90 -4.08
CA ILE A 334 4.73 -3.43 -3.03
C ILE A 334 5.52 -4.61 -2.45
N GLY A 335 4.90 -5.77 -2.23
CA GLY A 335 5.59 -6.99 -1.82
C GLY A 335 6.64 -7.45 -2.83
N ALA A 336 6.31 -7.39 -4.12
CA ALA A 336 7.24 -7.69 -5.20
C ALA A 336 8.43 -6.71 -5.26
N VAL A 337 8.18 -5.41 -5.10
CA VAL A 337 9.22 -4.38 -5.02
C VAL A 337 10.12 -4.61 -3.81
N ARG A 338 9.56 -4.92 -2.64
CA ARG A 338 10.35 -5.26 -1.45
C ARG A 338 11.28 -6.44 -1.74
N SER A 339 10.76 -7.50 -2.36
CA SER A 339 11.55 -8.67 -2.75
C SER A 339 12.71 -8.31 -3.68
N ARG A 340 12.47 -7.47 -4.71
CA ARG A 340 13.53 -6.97 -5.61
C ARG A 340 14.56 -6.10 -4.90
N GLN A 341 14.13 -5.20 -4.00
CA GLN A 341 15.03 -4.37 -3.20
C GLN A 341 15.95 -5.25 -2.35
N THR A 342 15.37 -6.25 -1.70
CA THR A 342 16.11 -7.19 -0.88
C THR A 342 17.11 -8.00 -1.71
N LYS A 343 16.73 -8.50 -2.88
CA LYS A 343 17.64 -9.23 -3.79
C LYS A 343 18.79 -8.38 -4.30
N LYS A 344 18.56 -7.07 -4.55
CA LYS A 344 19.58 -6.11 -4.98
C LYS A 344 20.38 -5.48 -3.83
N ASN A 345 20.08 -5.84 -2.57
CA ASN A 345 20.61 -5.16 -1.39
C ASN A 345 20.41 -3.63 -1.43
N ASP A 346 19.25 -3.18 -1.94
CA ASP A 346 18.88 -1.77 -2.11
C ASP A 346 18.34 -1.19 -0.79
N THR A 347 19.21 -1.09 0.22
CA THR A 347 18.84 -0.58 1.57
C THR A 347 18.40 0.89 1.55
N GLU A 348 18.98 1.68 0.64
CA GLU A 348 18.64 3.09 0.40
C GLU A 348 17.38 3.25 -0.46
N ARG A 349 16.86 2.16 -1.06
CA ARG A 349 15.61 2.11 -1.83
C ARG A 349 15.62 3.10 -3.02
N ASN A 350 16.76 3.19 -3.68
CA ASN A 350 17.01 4.09 -4.82
C ASN A 350 16.90 3.39 -6.16
N GLN A 351 16.98 2.06 -6.20
CA GLN A 351 17.14 1.30 -7.44
C GLN A 351 15.82 0.69 -7.92
N VAL A 352 14.88 0.41 -7.02
CA VAL A 352 13.57 -0.17 -7.35
C VAL A 352 12.43 0.76 -6.95
N LEU A 353 11.57 1.10 -7.90
CA LEU A 353 10.43 2.00 -7.75
C LEU A 353 9.10 1.25 -7.88
N ALA A 354 8.19 1.49 -6.94
CA ALA A 354 6.80 1.08 -7.02
C ALA A 354 5.94 2.21 -7.61
N VAL A 355 5.08 1.88 -8.57
CA VAL A 355 4.06 2.78 -9.10
C VAL A 355 2.71 2.07 -9.10
N THR A 356 1.68 2.66 -8.48
CA THR A 356 0.32 2.09 -8.47
C THR A 356 -0.67 3.03 -9.13
N VAL A 357 -1.61 2.48 -9.89
CA VAL A 357 -2.59 3.23 -10.68
C VAL A 357 -4.00 2.81 -10.30
N HIS A 358 -4.81 3.79 -9.91
CA HIS A 358 -6.10 3.62 -9.26
C HIS A 358 -7.22 4.29 -10.06
N GLY A 359 -8.47 3.86 -9.85
CA GLY A 359 -9.65 4.62 -10.29
C GLY A 359 -10.18 5.50 -9.16
N ASP A 360 -10.75 6.66 -9.47
CA ASP A 360 -11.25 7.65 -8.48
C ASP A 360 -12.25 7.06 -7.46
N SER A 361 -13.22 6.28 -7.93
CA SER A 361 -14.21 5.69 -7.02
C SER A 361 -13.64 4.52 -6.22
N ALA A 362 -12.66 3.80 -6.77
CA ALA A 362 -12.09 2.62 -6.12
C ALA A 362 -11.07 3.01 -5.04
N VAL A 363 -10.22 4.01 -5.30
CA VAL A 363 -9.22 4.50 -4.34
C VAL A 363 -9.88 5.05 -3.06
N ALA A 364 -11.07 5.63 -3.19
CA ALA A 364 -11.85 6.14 -2.07
C ALA A 364 -12.67 5.06 -1.35
N GLY A 365 -13.08 3.99 -2.06
CA GLY A 365 -14.07 3.03 -1.58
C GLY A 365 -13.53 1.67 -1.11
N GLN A 366 -12.29 1.30 -1.45
CA GLN A 366 -11.73 -0.02 -1.11
C GLN A 366 -10.78 0.07 0.10
N GLY A 367 -11.08 -0.70 1.16
CA GLY A 367 -10.33 -0.70 2.43
C GLY A 367 -8.85 -1.09 2.30
N VAL A 368 -8.51 -1.98 1.34
CA VAL A 368 -7.12 -2.39 1.10
C VAL A 368 -6.19 -1.21 0.75
N VAL A 369 -6.71 -0.11 0.21
CA VAL A 369 -5.91 1.11 -0.04
C VAL A 369 -5.42 1.69 1.28
N GLN A 370 -6.30 1.78 2.27
CA GLN A 370 -5.98 2.26 3.61
C GLN A 370 -4.94 1.36 4.28
N GLU A 371 -5.15 0.03 4.24
CA GLU A 371 -4.21 -0.94 4.83
C GLU A 371 -2.81 -0.82 4.20
N THR A 372 -2.76 -0.72 2.87
CA THR A 372 -1.52 -0.59 2.11
C THR A 372 -0.80 0.73 2.40
N LEU A 373 -1.52 1.83 2.58
CA LEU A 373 -0.94 3.11 2.99
C LEU A 373 -0.37 3.04 4.40
N ASN A 374 -1.08 2.40 5.33
CA ASN A 374 -0.57 2.17 6.70
C ASN A 374 0.75 1.39 6.69
N MET A 375 0.91 0.42 5.79
CA MET A 375 2.14 -0.36 5.63
C MET A 375 3.33 0.41 5.02
N SER A 376 3.09 1.56 4.37
CA SER A 376 4.10 2.31 3.58
C SER A 376 5.39 2.64 4.34
N ASN A 377 5.31 2.85 5.66
CA ASN A 377 6.43 3.17 6.53
C ASN A 377 6.73 2.10 7.59
N ALA A 378 5.97 1.01 7.62
CA ALA A 378 6.22 -0.10 8.53
C ALA A 378 7.51 -0.84 8.12
N ARG A 379 8.42 -1.08 9.08
CA ARG A 379 9.81 -1.55 8.82
C ARG A 379 9.92 -2.81 7.94
N GLY A 380 8.99 -3.75 8.09
CA GLY A 380 8.97 -5.02 7.34
C GLY A 380 8.37 -4.91 5.93
N TYR A 381 7.78 -3.77 5.59
CA TYR A 381 6.94 -3.56 4.41
C TYR A 381 7.35 -2.35 3.56
N THR A 382 8.03 -1.36 4.16
CA THR A 382 8.38 -0.13 3.46
C THR A 382 9.31 -0.37 2.27
N VAL A 383 8.91 0.21 1.14
CA VAL A 383 9.66 0.24 -0.14
C VAL A 383 10.22 1.61 -0.46
N GLY A 384 10.24 2.53 0.52
CA GLY A 384 10.82 3.86 0.36
C GLY A 384 9.95 4.79 -0.47
N GLY A 385 8.64 4.70 -0.28
CA GLY A 385 7.65 5.48 -1.00
C GLY A 385 7.19 4.84 -2.31
N THR A 386 5.90 4.98 -2.59
CA THR A 386 5.22 4.61 -3.84
C THR A 386 4.70 5.86 -4.55
N ILE A 387 4.88 5.95 -5.87
CA ILE A 387 4.19 6.97 -6.67
C ILE A 387 2.80 6.43 -7.01
N ARG A 388 1.74 7.10 -6.55
CA ARG A 388 0.36 6.64 -6.70
C ARG A 388 -0.40 7.56 -7.63
N ILE A 389 -0.89 7.03 -8.73
CA ILE A 389 -1.62 7.78 -9.75
C ILE A 389 -3.09 7.41 -9.67
N VAL A 390 -3.98 8.40 -9.58
CA VAL A 390 -5.42 8.19 -9.71
C VAL A 390 -5.86 8.69 -11.08
N ILE A 391 -6.39 7.81 -11.91
CA ILE A 391 -7.06 8.20 -13.16
C ILE A 391 -8.47 8.67 -12.78
N ASN A 392 -8.56 9.93 -12.39
CA ASN A 392 -9.80 10.54 -11.94
C ASN A 392 -10.60 11.04 -13.13
N ASN A 393 -11.37 10.12 -13.71
CA ASN A 393 -12.25 10.42 -14.84
C ASN A 393 -13.64 10.90 -14.38
N GLN A 394 -13.79 11.17 -13.07
CA GLN A 394 -14.96 11.77 -12.42
C GLN A 394 -16.21 10.88 -12.42
N ILE A 395 -16.08 9.58 -12.68
CA ILE A 395 -17.21 8.64 -12.73
C ILE A 395 -16.80 7.17 -12.45
N GLY A 396 -17.39 6.59 -11.42
CA GLY A 396 -17.32 5.15 -11.14
C GLY A 396 -18.47 4.38 -11.79
N PHE A 397 -18.21 3.70 -12.90
CA PHE A 397 -19.26 3.01 -13.70
C PHE A 397 -20.38 3.98 -14.10
N THR A 398 -21.51 3.99 -13.38
CA THR A 398 -22.69 4.86 -13.54
C THR A 398 -22.84 5.87 -12.41
N THR A 399 -21.92 5.94 -11.46
CA THR A 399 -22.01 6.83 -10.29
C THR A 399 -21.00 7.96 -10.45
N SER A 400 -21.50 9.17 -10.70
CA SER A 400 -20.68 10.37 -10.93
C SER A 400 -20.96 11.51 -9.94
N ASN A 401 -21.94 11.33 -9.05
CA ASN A 401 -22.23 12.29 -8.00
C ASN A 401 -21.23 12.07 -6.86
N PRO A 402 -20.37 13.04 -6.52
CA PRO A 402 -19.34 12.86 -5.50
C PRO A 402 -19.90 12.36 -4.17
N ASN A 403 -21.07 12.86 -3.76
CA ASN A 403 -21.78 12.49 -2.52
C ASN A 403 -22.21 11.01 -2.45
N ASP A 404 -22.26 10.32 -3.60
CA ASP A 404 -22.58 8.88 -3.65
C ASP A 404 -21.30 8.02 -3.68
N THR A 405 -20.16 8.59 -4.11
CA THR A 405 -18.89 7.86 -4.27
C THR A 405 -17.93 8.02 -3.10
N ARG A 406 -18.01 9.14 -2.37
CA ARG A 406 -17.09 9.51 -1.30
C ARG A 406 -17.72 10.53 -0.34
N SER A 407 -17.05 10.74 0.79
CA SER A 407 -17.46 11.68 1.85
C SER A 407 -16.50 12.85 2.05
N THR A 408 -15.64 13.10 1.07
CA THR A 408 -14.57 14.11 1.10
C THR A 408 -14.51 14.88 -0.22
N GLU A 409 -13.73 15.97 -0.29
CA GLU A 409 -13.63 16.83 -1.47
C GLU A 409 -13.00 16.06 -2.65
N TYR A 410 -11.82 15.48 -2.42
CA TYR A 410 -11.07 14.72 -3.43
C TYR A 410 -11.10 13.22 -3.16
N CYS A 411 -11.10 12.42 -4.23
CA CYS A 411 -10.95 10.96 -4.09
C CYS A 411 -9.60 10.55 -3.47
N THR A 412 -8.60 11.43 -3.52
CA THR A 412 -7.25 11.21 -2.98
C THR A 412 -7.10 11.60 -1.52
N ASP A 413 -8.15 12.07 -0.83
CA ASP A 413 -8.05 12.49 0.57
C ASP A 413 -7.56 11.38 1.52
N ILE A 414 -7.69 10.11 1.13
CA ILE A 414 -7.13 8.96 1.85
C ILE A 414 -5.60 9.07 2.03
N ALA A 415 -4.89 9.75 1.12
CA ALA A 415 -3.45 9.99 1.19
C ALA A 415 -3.05 10.80 2.44
N LYS A 416 -3.96 11.64 2.94
CA LYS A 416 -3.72 12.49 4.12
C LYS A 416 -3.54 11.67 5.39
N MET A 417 -4.02 10.42 5.43
CA MET A 417 -3.79 9.48 6.54
C MET A 417 -2.30 9.35 6.89
N ILE A 418 -1.44 9.31 5.86
CA ILE A 418 0.02 9.19 6.03
C ILE A 418 0.75 10.49 5.75
N GLN A 419 0.01 11.61 5.68
CA GLN A 419 0.53 12.94 5.34
C GLN A 419 1.27 12.95 3.98
N ALA A 420 0.83 12.15 3.00
CA ALA A 420 1.41 12.21 1.67
C ALA A 420 0.93 13.49 0.95
N PRO A 421 1.81 14.20 0.22
CA PRO A 421 1.40 15.30 -0.64
C PRO A 421 0.62 14.78 -1.84
N ILE A 422 -0.26 15.63 -2.36
CA ILE A 422 -1.15 15.30 -3.49
C ILE A 422 -0.99 16.37 -4.56
N ILE A 423 -0.72 15.94 -5.79
CA ILE A 423 -0.63 16.79 -6.96
C ILE A 423 -1.89 16.56 -7.80
N HIS A 424 -2.85 17.48 -7.74
CA HIS A 424 -3.98 17.49 -8.66
C HIS A 424 -3.56 18.14 -9.97
N VAL A 425 -3.82 17.48 -11.09
CA VAL A 425 -3.37 17.97 -12.40
C VAL A 425 -4.41 17.74 -13.47
N ASN A 426 -4.63 18.78 -14.28
CA ASN A 426 -5.56 18.76 -15.40
C ASN A 426 -5.02 17.88 -16.54
N GLY A 427 -5.79 16.85 -16.92
CA GLY A 427 -5.42 15.88 -17.96
C GLY A 427 -5.36 16.42 -19.38
N ASP A 428 -5.87 17.63 -19.64
CA ASP A 428 -5.71 18.31 -20.94
C ASP A 428 -4.41 19.13 -21.04
N ASP A 429 -3.65 19.27 -19.95
CA ASP A 429 -2.36 19.97 -19.93
C ASP A 429 -1.18 18.99 -19.75
N PRO A 430 -0.69 18.36 -20.84
CA PRO A 430 0.34 17.32 -20.74
C PRO A 430 1.69 17.82 -20.22
N GLU A 431 1.97 19.12 -20.34
CA GLU A 431 3.18 19.71 -19.75
C GLU A 431 3.07 19.77 -18.22
N ALA A 432 1.92 20.24 -17.70
CA ALA A 432 1.67 20.20 -16.26
C ALA A 432 1.73 18.77 -15.71
N VAL A 433 1.16 17.80 -16.43
CA VAL A 433 1.21 16.38 -16.09
C VAL A 433 2.65 15.84 -16.06
N ALA A 434 3.47 16.15 -17.07
CA ALA A 434 4.86 15.75 -17.10
C ALA A 434 5.69 16.41 -15.98
N PHE A 435 5.38 17.66 -15.61
CA PHE A 435 6.00 18.33 -14.47
C PHE A 435 5.61 17.67 -13.14
N ALA A 436 4.34 17.27 -12.97
CA ALA A 436 3.88 16.49 -11.82
C ALA A 436 4.62 15.14 -11.69
N ALA A 437 4.85 14.44 -12.81
CA ALA A 437 5.68 13.22 -12.84
C ALA A 437 7.10 13.47 -12.32
N ARG A 438 7.78 14.52 -12.80
CA ARG A 438 9.13 14.87 -12.36
C ARG A 438 9.17 15.19 -10.86
N MET A 439 8.22 16.01 -10.40
CA MET A 439 8.08 16.36 -8.98
C MET A 439 7.88 15.11 -8.11
N ALA A 440 7.01 14.18 -8.53
CA ALA A 440 6.72 12.97 -7.78
C ALA A 440 7.92 12.02 -7.66
N VAL A 441 8.66 11.82 -8.75
CA VAL A 441 9.89 11.02 -8.73
C VAL A 441 10.94 11.63 -7.82
N GLU A 442 11.17 12.95 -7.91
CA GLU A 442 12.15 13.63 -7.06
C GLU A 442 11.75 13.59 -5.58
N TYR A 443 10.48 13.88 -5.26
CA TYR A 443 9.97 13.82 -3.89
C TYR A 443 10.14 12.43 -3.29
N ARG A 444 9.69 11.39 -4.00
CA ARG A 444 9.80 10.00 -3.55
C ARG A 444 11.27 9.62 -3.34
N ASN A 445 12.14 10.00 -4.26
CA ASN A 445 13.56 9.67 -4.16
C ASN A 445 14.26 10.42 -3.03
N LEU A 446 13.91 11.68 -2.77
CA LEU A 446 14.51 12.48 -1.71
C LEU A 446 14.02 12.04 -0.33
N PHE A 447 12.70 11.90 -0.13
CA PHE A 447 12.11 11.73 1.19
C PHE A 447 11.71 10.29 1.53
N LYS A 448 11.73 9.38 0.56
CA LYS A 448 11.32 7.97 0.74
C LYS A 448 9.89 7.79 1.23
N ARG A 449 9.00 8.69 0.82
CA ARG A 449 7.57 8.72 1.16
C ARG A 449 6.70 8.59 -0.08
N ASP A 450 5.49 8.09 0.14
CA ASP A 450 4.45 8.03 -0.90
C ASP A 450 4.07 9.46 -1.35
N ILE A 451 3.71 9.59 -2.62
CA ILE A 451 3.16 10.81 -3.22
C ILE A 451 2.05 10.45 -4.20
N PHE A 452 0.99 11.24 -4.21
CA PHE A 452 -0.16 11.06 -5.09
C PHE A 452 -0.16 12.04 -6.26
N ILE A 453 -0.56 11.55 -7.43
CA ILE A 453 -0.93 12.35 -8.58
C ILE A 453 -2.41 12.06 -8.88
N ASP A 454 -3.27 13.05 -8.69
CA ASP A 454 -4.67 13.01 -9.10
C ASP A 454 -4.79 13.54 -10.53
N LEU A 455 -4.82 12.63 -11.50
CA LEU A 455 -4.95 12.96 -12.92
C LEU A 455 -6.42 13.17 -13.27
N ILE A 456 -6.87 14.43 -13.14
CA ILE A 456 -8.26 14.82 -13.34
C ILE A 456 -8.52 14.90 -14.84
N SER A 457 -9.42 14.04 -15.30
CA SER A 457 -9.66 13.72 -16.70
C SER A 457 -11.15 13.42 -16.93
N TYR A 458 -11.52 12.81 -18.05
CA TYR A 458 -12.89 12.37 -18.29
C TYR A 458 -12.92 11.00 -19.00
N ARG A 459 -14.09 10.38 -19.08
CA ARG A 459 -14.29 9.12 -19.82
C ARG A 459 -15.05 9.38 -21.11
N ARG A 460 -14.39 9.19 -22.26
CA ARG A 460 -14.98 9.48 -23.58
C ARG A 460 -16.21 8.61 -23.91
N HIS A 461 -16.15 7.32 -23.56
CA HIS A 461 -17.17 6.31 -23.85
C HIS A 461 -17.89 5.85 -22.58
N GLY A 462 -18.83 4.90 -22.69
CA GLY A 462 -19.41 4.19 -21.54
C GLY A 462 -18.36 3.47 -20.68
N HIS A 463 -18.77 2.82 -19.59
CA HIS A 463 -17.81 2.09 -18.74
C HIS A 463 -17.09 0.98 -19.51
N ASN A 464 -17.82 0.36 -20.42
CA ASN A 464 -17.28 -0.41 -21.53
C ASN A 464 -17.88 0.14 -22.83
N GLU A 465 -17.35 -0.28 -23.97
CA GLU A 465 -17.68 0.33 -25.25
C GLU A 465 -19.07 -0.03 -25.81
N ALA A 466 -19.81 -0.92 -25.12
CA ALA A 466 -21.19 -1.24 -25.42
C ALA A 466 -22.19 -0.64 -24.41
N ASP A 467 -21.70 0.08 -23.39
CA ASP A 467 -22.51 0.71 -22.34
C ASP A 467 -22.96 2.11 -22.78
N GLU A 468 -24.21 2.50 -22.44
CA GLU A 468 -24.81 3.79 -22.83
C GLU A 468 -24.83 4.76 -21.63
N PRO A 469 -23.84 5.67 -21.52
CA PRO A 469 -23.69 6.52 -20.35
C PRO A 469 -24.70 7.68 -20.29
N LEU A 470 -25.37 8.04 -21.40
CA LEU A 470 -26.38 9.11 -21.39
C LEU A 470 -27.60 8.76 -20.53
N ALA A 471 -27.81 7.46 -20.25
CA ALA A 471 -28.90 7.01 -19.39
C ALA A 471 -28.80 7.57 -17.96
N THR A 472 -27.58 7.74 -17.43
CA THR A 472 -27.33 8.18 -16.06
C THR A 472 -26.55 9.50 -15.97
N GLN A 473 -25.75 9.84 -16.99
CA GLN A 473 -24.93 11.07 -17.04
C GLN A 473 -25.17 11.92 -18.30
N PRO A 474 -26.42 12.30 -18.62
CA PRO A 474 -26.74 12.99 -19.87
C PRO A 474 -26.00 14.33 -20.03
N MET A 475 -25.87 15.11 -18.96
CA MET A 475 -25.21 16.42 -19.00
C MET A 475 -23.70 16.32 -19.17
N MET A 476 -23.04 15.42 -18.43
CA MET A 476 -21.59 15.21 -18.52
C MET A 476 -21.21 14.76 -19.94
N TYR A 477 -21.90 13.76 -20.49
CA TYR A 477 -21.59 13.24 -21.81
C TYR A 477 -22.00 14.18 -22.95
N SER A 478 -22.98 15.07 -22.74
CA SER A 478 -23.28 16.15 -23.69
C SER A 478 -22.14 17.17 -23.81
N ILE A 479 -21.41 17.41 -22.71
CA ILE A 479 -20.21 18.27 -22.71
C ILE A 479 -19.03 17.52 -23.34
N ILE A 480 -18.77 16.29 -22.87
CA ILE A 480 -17.69 15.45 -23.40
C ILE A 480 -17.80 15.32 -24.93
N LYS A 481 -19.00 15.08 -25.47
CA LYS A 481 -19.23 14.98 -26.92
C LYS A 481 -18.74 16.19 -27.73
N LYS A 482 -18.74 17.39 -27.14
CA LYS A 482 -18.28 18.63 -27.78
C LYS A 482 -16.81 18.95 -27.45
N HIS A 483 -16.27 18.35 -26.41
CA HIS A 483 -14.93 18.59 -25.93
C HIS A 483 -13.89 17.89 -26.83
N PRO A 484 -12.88 18.60 -27.37
CA PRO A 484 -11.81 17.98 -28.16
C PRO A 484 -11.00 16.96 -27.33
N THR A 485 -10.27 16.06 -28.01
CA THR A 485 -9.38 15.11 -27.30
C THR A 485 -8.12 15.80 -26.80
N PRO A 486 -7.45 15.29 -25.74
CA PRO A 486 -6.24 15.94 -25.20
C PRO A 486 -5.15 16.13 -26.26
N ARG A 487 -5.00 15.16 -27.18
CA ARG A 487 -4.13 15.27 -28.35
C ARG A 487 -4.44 16.50 -29.21
N LYS A 488 -5.71 16.75 -29.52
CA LYS A 488 -6.12 17.91 -30.35
C LYS A 488 -5.92 19.22 -29.59
N VAL A 489 -6.30 19.27 -28.31
CA VAL A 489 -6.06 20.43 -27.43
C VAL A 489 -4.58 20.82 -27.45
N TYR A 490 -3.70 19.84 -27.26
CA TYR A 490 -2.27 20.11 -27.19
C TYR A 490 -1.63 20.43 -28.54
N ALA A 491 -2.04 19.75 -29.61
CA ALA A 491 -1.58 20.07 -30.96
C ALA A 491 -1.94 21.51 -31.35
N ASP A 492 -3.17 21.95 -31.08
CA ASP A 492 -3.62 23.31 -31.39
C ASP A 492 -2.83 24.35 -30.58
N ARG A 493 -2.50 24.05 -29.32
CA ARG A 493 -1.61 24.88 -28.51
C ARG A 493 -0.22 25.00 -29.12
N LEU A 494 0.40 23.88 -29.51
CA LEU A 494 1.75 23.89 -30.10
C LEU A 494 1.81 24.57 -31.47
N ILE A 495 0.74 24.48 -32.27
CA ILE A 495 0.61 25.22 -33.54
C ILE A 495 0.52 26.72 -33.26
N ALA A 496 -0.29 27.14 -32.29
CA ALA A 496 -0.40 28.55 -31.90
C ALA A 496 0.93 29.11 -31.35
N GLU A 497 1.73 28.28 -30.67
CA GLU A 497 3.08 28.61 -30.20
C GLU A 497 4.16 28.58 -31.31
N GLY A 498 3.82 28.13 -32.53
CA GLY A 498 4.77 27.97 -33.64
C GLY A 498 5.79 26.83 -33.44
N VAL A 499 5.46 25.86 -32.58
CA VAL A 499 6.32 24.70 -32.29
C VAL A 499 6.23 23.65 -33.38
N ILE A 500 5.03 23.40 -33.92
CA ILE A 500 4.76 22.47 -35.03
C ILE A 500 3.79 23.09 -36.05
N THR A 501 3.63 22.46 -37.22
CA THR A 501 2.57 22.76 -38.19
C THR A 501 1.40 21.78 -38.12
N GLU A 502 0.30 22.08 -38.81
CA GLU A 502 -0.85 21.18 -38.91
C GLU A 502 -0.51 19.89 -39.67
N GLU A 503 0.33 19.99 -40.70
CA GLU A 503 0.80 18.85 -41.49
C GLU A 503 1.62 17.87 -40.63
N GLU A 504 2.54 18.37 -39.80
CA GLU A 504 3.34 17.55 -38.89
C GLU A 504 2.46 16.79 -37.89
N ALA A 505 1.41 17.43 -37.36
CA ALA A 505 0.47 16.80 -36.44
C ALA A 505 -0.37 15.70 -37.12
N ILE A 506 -0.69 15.86 -38.41
CA ILE A 506 -1.38 14.83 -39.22
C ILE A 506 -0.44 13.68 -39.55
N GLU A 507 0.80 13.97 -39.91
CA GLU A 507 1.82 12.98 -40.23
C GLU A 507 2.07 12.03 -39.05
N MET A 508 2.18 12.54 -37.82
CA MET A 508 2.33 11.72 -36.62
C MET A 508 1.21 10.69 -36.45
N MET A 509 -0.04 11.06 -36.76
CA MET A 509 -1.19 10.14 -36.68
C MET A 509 -1.10 9.04 -37.74
N ASN A 510 -0.73 9.39 -38.96
CA ASN A 510 -0.61 8.44 -40.06
C ASN A 510 0.53 7.44 -39.80
N LEU A 511 1.70 7.94 -39.42
CA LEU A 511 2.86 7.08 -39.09
C LEU A 511 2.54 6.08 -37.97
N TYR A 512 1.81 6.52 -36.94
CA TYR A 512 1.43 5.61 -35.86
C TYR A 512 0.41 4.56 -36.31
N ARG A 513 -0.56 4.93 -37.16
CA ARG A 513 -1.51 3.97 -37.74
C ARG A 513 -0.78 2.93 -38.59
N ASP A 514 0.13 3.37 -39.45
CA ASP A 514 0.93 2.47 -40.31
C ASP A 514 1.76 1.50 -39.46
N ALA A 515 2.32 1.96 -38.34
CA ALA A 515 3.04 1.11 -37.40
C ALA A 515 2.14 0.03 -36.77
N LEU A 516 0.89 0.35 -36.44
CA LEU A 516 -0.09 -0.63 -35.95
C LEU A 516 -0.51 -1.63 -37.02
N ASP A 517 -0.69 -1.19 -38.27
CA ASP A 517 -1.03 -2.06 -39.40
C ASP A 517 0.09 -3.06 -39.71
N ASN A 518 1.35 -2.65 -39.53
CA ASN A 518 2.51 -3.53 -39.67
C ASN A 518 2.67 -4.53 -38.52
N GLY A 519 2.00 -4.32 -37.38
CA GLY A 519 2.04 -5.23 -36.22
C GLY A 519 3.31 -5.16 -35.37
N ASP A 520 4.27 -4.29 -35.73
CA ASP A 520 5.54 -4.13 -35.06
C ASP A 520 5.44 -3.41 -33.70
N ARG A 521 6.46 -3.55 -32.86
CA ARG A 521 6.53 -2.84 -31.57
C ARG A 521 6.64 -1.33 -31.82
N VAL A 522 5.75 -0.57 -31.19
CA VAL A 522 5.65 0.89 -31.38
C VAL A 522 6.50 1.72 -30.39
N VAL A 523 7.03 1.09 -29.33
CA VAL A 523 7.88 1.76 -28.33
C VAL A 523 9.33 1.75 -28.78
N LYS A 524 9.85 2.92 -29.18
CA LYS A 524 11.23 3.09 -29.67
C LYS A 524 12.30 2.72 -28.63
N GLU A 525 11.96 2.92 -27.36
CA GLU A 525 12.84 2.68 -26.21
C GLU A 525 12.86 1.21 -25.78
N TRP A 526 11.97 0.35 -26.28
CA TRP A 526 11.88 -1.04 -25.88
C TRP A 526 13.15 -1.84 -26.22
N ARG A 527 13.55 -2.74 -25.33
CA ARG A 527 14.68 -3.66 -25.52
C ARG A 527 14.31 -5.07 -25.08
N GLU A 528 14.93 -6.07 -25.70
CA GLU A 528 14.82 -7.46 -25.27
C GLU A 528 15.42 -7.67 -23.88
N MET A 529 14.75 -8.48 -23.08
CA MET A 529 15.22 -8.91 -21.76
C MET A 529 16.22 -10.05 -21.91
N ASP A 530 17.17 -10.14 -20.99
CA ASP A 530 18.06 -11.31 -20.87
C ASP A 530 17.33 -12.47 -20.15
N ILE A 531 16.77 -13.39 -20.93
CA ILE A 531 15.99 -14.53 -20.43
C ILE A 531 16.87 -15.49 -19.58
N ALA A 532 18.19 -15.52 -19.81
CA ALA A 532 19.10 -16.39 -19.06
C ALA A 532 19.18 -16.03 -17.56
N GLN A 533 18.73 -14.83 -17.18
CA GLN A 533 18.75 -14.35 -15.79
C GLN A 533 17.44 -14.64 -15.02
N MET A 534 16.46 -15.31 -15.63
CA MET A 534 15.18 -15.62 -14.96
C MET A 534 15.31 -16.79 -13.97
N ASP A 535 15.26 -16.49 -12.67
CA ASP A 535 15.35 -17.49 -11.58
C ASP A 535 14.29 -18.60 -11.65
N TRP A 536 13.16 -18.36 -12.32
CA TRP A 536 12.01 -19.27 -12.35
C TRP A 536 12.22 -20.51 -13.22
N LEU A 537 13.15 -20.49 -14.19
CA LEU A 537 13.34 -21.59 -15.15
C LEU A 537 13.63 -22.94 -14.47
N GLN A 538 14.34 -22.93 -13.33
CA GLN A 538 14.67 -24.15 -12.59
C GLN A 538 13.53 -24.73 -11.74
N TYR A 539 12.38 -24.05 -11.66
CA TYR A 539 11.20 -24.45 -10.87
C TYR A 539 10.01 -24.87 -11.74
N LEU A 540 10.15 -24.87 -13.07
CA LEU A 540 9.09 -25.27 -13.99
C LEU A 540 9.09 -26.81 -14.14
N ASN A 541 7.91 -27.37 -14.43
CA ASN A 541 7.69 -28.79 -14.75
C ASN A 541 8.03 -29.79 -13.61
N TYR A 542 7.89 -29.37 -12.35
CA TYR A 542 7.95 -30.27 -11.19
C TYR A 542 6.57 -30.49 -10.60
N ASP A 543 6.31 -31.70 -10.10
CA ASP A 543 5.07 -32.08 -9.44
C ASP A 543 5.23 -32.17 -7.90
N TRP A 544 4.14 -32.49 -7.21
CA TRP A 544 4.16 -32.62 -5.75
C TRP A 544 4.83 -33.92 -5.28
N THR A 545 4.93 -34.95 -6.13
CA THR A 545 5.63 -36.21 -5.84
C THR A 545 7.14 -36.14 -6.12
N SER A 546 7.62 -35.02 -6.63
CA SER A 546 9.01 -34.85 -7.02
C SER A 546 9.93 -35.00 -5.81
N PRO A 547 11.03 -35.77 -5.95
CA PRO A 547 11.93 -36.04 -4.84
C PRO A 547 12.64 -34.76 -4.39
N TYR A 548 12.97 -34.72 -3.10
CA TYR A 548 13.75 -33.66 -2.49
C TYR A 548 14.65 -34.27 -1.41
N GLU A 549 15.75 -33.61 -1.09
CA GLU A 549 16.63 -34.05 0.01
C GLU A 549 15.97 -33.72 1.34
N SER A 550 15.47 -34.73 2.04
CA SER A 550 14.82 -34.57 3.33
C SER A 550 15.77 -34.74 4.50
N LYS A 551 16.90 -35.43 4.31
CA LYS A 551 17.84 -35.73 5.40
C LYS A 551 18.76 -34.55 5.66
N PHE A 552 19.27 -34.48 6.88
CA PHE A 552 20.22 -33.46 7.29
C PHE A 552 21.31 -34.08 8.18
N PRO A 553 22.59 -33.66 8.09
CA PRO A 553 23.64 -34.25 8.91
C PRO A 553 23.41 -34.04 10.43
N GLN A 554 23.40 -35.13 11.21
CA GLN A 554 23.09 -35.10 12.65
C GLN A 554 24.01 -34.16 13.46
N GLU A 555 25.32 -34.23 13.24
CA GLU A 555 26.30 -33.38 13.96
C GLU A 555 26.06 -31.89 13.66
N ARG A 556 25.77 -31.57 12.39
CA ARG A 556 25.43 -30.20 11.99
C ARG A 556 24.10 -29.75 12.58
N PHE A 557 23.10 -30.64 12.61
CA PHE A 557 21.80 -30.38 13.23
C PHE A 557 21.96 -30.01 14.70
N GLN A 558 22.73 -30.78 15.47
CA GLN A 558 22.98 -30.52 16.90
C GLN A 558 23.71 -29.18 17.09
N THR A 559 24.73 -28.90 16.29
CA THR A 559 25.43 -27.61 16.31
C THR A 559 24.46 -26.43 16.10
N LEU A 560 23.56 -26.54 15.11
CA LEU A 560 22.55 -25.52 14.85
C LEU A 560 21.53 -25.43 16.00
N ALA A 561 21.11 -26.56 16.56
CA ALA A 561 20.17 -26.62 17.67
C ALA A 561 20.71 -25.94 18.94
N GLU A 562 21.99 -26.08 19.24
CA GLU A 562 22.67 -25.33 20.30
C GLU A 562 22.66 -23.84 20.00
N ARG A 563 23.09 -23.44 18.79
CA ARG A 563 23.16 -22.03 18.37
C ARG A 563 21.84 -21.29 18.43
N VAL A 564 20.74 -21.89 17.98
CA VAL A 564 19.40 -21.26 18.05
C VAL A 564 18.85 -21.19 19.47
N SER A 565 19.43 -21.95 20.40
CA SER A 565 19.06 -22.01 21.82
C SER A 565 19.94 -21.14 22.71
N GLU A 566 20.72 -20.25 22.11
CA GLU A 566 21.61 -19.31 22.77
C GLU A 566 21.30 -17.86 22.41
N TYR A 567 21.59 -16.96 23.34
CA TYR A 567 21.58 -15.52 23.17
C TYR A 567 22.64 -14.92 24.11
N PRO A 568 23.12 -13.67 23.88
CA PRO A 568 24.20 -13.09 24.67
C PRO A 568 23.88 -13.06 26.16
N GLU A 569 24.86 -13.38 27.02
CA GLU A 569 24.70 -13.35 28.49
C GLU A 569 24.30 -11.96 29.02
N THR A 570 24.66 -10.90 28.31
CA THR A 570 24.28 -9.52 28.64
C THR A 570 22.80 -9.23 28.40
N LEU A 571 22.11 -10.08 27.62
CA LEU A 571 20.68 -9.97 27.36
C LEU A 571 19.90 -10.64 28.47
N ARG A 572 19.15 -9.83 29.24
CA ARG A 572 18.24 -10.35 30.27
C ARG A 572 16.89 -10.68 29.66
N ALA A 573 16.61 -11.96 29.43
CA ALA A 573 15.32 -12.40 28.94
C ALA A 573 14.26 -12.44 30.05
N HIS A 574 12.99 -12.55 29.69
CA HIS A 574 11.92 -12.79 30.66
C HIS A 574 12.03 -14.24 31.22
N PRO A 575 11.79 -14.50 32.52
CA PRO A 575 12.01 -15.84 33.13
C PRO A 575 11.31 -17.02 32.42
N ARG A 576 10.10 -16.79 31.90
CA ARG A 576 9.39 -17.82 31.10
C ARG A 576 10.07 -18.12 29.76
N VAL A 577 10.73 -17.13 29.15
CA VAL A 577 11.49 -17.30 27.91
C VAL A 577 12.82 -18.01 28.21
N GLU A 578 13.48 -17.67 29.32
CA GLU A 578 14.67 -18.39 29.79
C GLU A 578 14.39 -19.88 29.97
N LYS A 579 13.22 -20.24 30.52
CA LYS A 579 12.80 -21.63 30.67
C LYS A 579 12.59 -22.34 29.32
N ILE A 580 11.96 -21.67 28.35
CA ILE A 580 11.80 -22.23 26.99
C ILE A 580 13.16 -22.49 26.34
N TYR A 581 14.09 -21.54 26.44
CA TYR A 581 15.43 -21.69 25.89
C TYR A 581 16.27 -22.75 26.64
N ALA A 582 16.08 -22.90 27.94
CA ALA A 582 16.68 -24.00 28.71
C ALA A 582 16.19 -25.36 28.23
N ASP A 583 14.87 -25.50 28.02
CA ASP A 583 14.27 -26.73 27.48
C ASP A 583 14.79 -27.01 26.06
N ARG A 584 14.94 -25.98 25.21
CA ARG A 584 15.53 -26.14 23.87
C ARG A 584 16.98 -26.60 23.90
N ARG A 585 17.78 -26.19 24.90
CA ARG A 585 19.14 -26.72 25.11
C ARG A 585 19.14 -28.20 25.51
N GLU A 586 18.20 -28.63 26.35
CA GLU A 586 18.02 -30.06 26.68
C GLU A 586 17.60 -30.85 25.42
N MET A 587 16.71 -30.28 24.60
CA MET A 587 16.31 -30.87 23.31
C MET A 587 17.49 -31.00 22.34
N ALA A 588 18.34 -29.96 22.24
CA ALA A 588 19.52 -29.96 21.38
C ALA A 588 20.51 -31.09 21.75
N LYS A 589 20.62 -31.40 23.05
CA LYS A 589 21.46 -32.49 23.58
C LYS A 589 20.82 -33.87 23.44
N GLY A 590 19.55 -33.96 23.02
CA GLY A 590 18.79 -35.22 23.00
C GLY A 590 18.34 -35.69 24.39
N GLU A 591 18.43 -34.86 25.42
CA GLU A 591 17.98 -35.15 26.79
C GLU A 591 16.45 -35.03 26.91
N LYS A 592 15.83 -34.29 25.98
CA LYS A 592 14.38 -34.07 25.88
C LYS A 592 13.92 -34.21 24.43
N LEU A 593 12.72 -34.74 24.20
CA LEU A 593 12.12 -34.76 22.86
C LEU A 593 11.75 -33.34 22.41
N LEU A 594 11.85 -33.10 21.11
CA LEU A 594 11.60 -31.79 20.51
C LEU A 594 10.11 -31.48 20.50
N ASP A 595 9.76 -30.28 20.96
CA ASP A 595 8.41 -29.74 20.82
C ASP A 595 8.23 -29.04 19.46
N TRP A 596 7.01 -28.55 19.20
CA TRP A 596 6.66 -27.88 17.95
C TRP A 596 7.52 -26.64 17.68
N GLY A 597 7.72 -25.80 18.70
CA GLY A 597 8.45 -24.54 18.55
C GLY A 597 9.92 -24.76 18.22
N MET A 598 10.54 -25.79 18.82
CA MET A 598 11.91 -26.18 18.49
C MET A 598 12.02 -26.79 17.09
N ALA A 599 11.13 -27.72 16.72
CA ALA A 599 11.17 -28.34 15.39
C ALA A 599 10.94 -27.34 14.25
N GLU A 600 10.03 -26.39 14.45
CA GLU A 600 9.81 -25.27 13.51
C GLU A 600 11.06 -24.38 13.40
N THR A 601 11.66 -24.01 14.53
CA THR A 601 12.91 -23.23 14.56
C THR A 601 14.04 -23.97 13.83
N MET A 602 14.13 -25.30 13.99
CA MET A 602 15.13 -26.12 13.31
C MET A 602 14.86 -26.24 11.80
N ALA A 603 13.60 -26.18 11.36
CA ALA A 603 13.28 -26.11 9.94
C ALA A 603 13.90 -24.83 9.32
N TYR A 604 13.75 -23.69 10.01
CA TYR A 604 14.37 -22.44 9.59
C TYR A 604 15.90 -22.53 9.65
N ALA A 605 16.46 -23.00 10.76
CA ALA A 605 17.90 -23.05 10.96
C ALA A 605 18.62 -23.88 9.89
N THR A 606 18.08 -25.04 9.55
CA THR A 606 18.67 -25.94 8.54
C THR A 606 18.56 -25.36 7.12
N LEU A 607 17.47 -24.68 6.79
CA LEU A 607 17.33 -23.97 5.51
C LEU A 607 18.31 -22.80 5.40
N LEU A 608 18.47 -22.02 6.47
CA LEU A 608 19.41 -20.92 6.53
C LEU A 608 20.86 -21.42 6.41
N ASP A 609 21.19 -22.56 7.03
CA ASP A 609 22.50 -23.20 6.92
C ASP A 609 22.84 -23.58 5.46
N GLU A 610 21.82 -24.05 4.72
CA GLU A 610 21.91 -24.40 3.30
C GLU A 610 21.84 -23.17 2.35
N GLY A 611 21.76 -21.95 2.90
CA GLY A 611 21.72 -20.70 2.14
C GLY A 611 20.33 -20.28 1.64
N THR A 612 19.27 -20.98 2.04
CA THR A 612 17.88 -20.60 1.72
C THR A 612 17.44 -19.47 2.66
N ASN A 613 16.91 -18.39 2.08
CA ASN A 613 16.36 -17.29 2.88
C ASN A 613 15.00 -17.67 3.46
N VAL A 614 14.65 -17.13 4.63
CA VAL A 614 13.33 -17.31 5.25
C VAL A 614 12.77 -15.95 5.63
N ARG A 615 11.53 -15.69 5.20
CA ARG A 615 10.75 -14.51 5.59
C ARG A 615 9.48 -14.98 6.28
N LEU A 616 9.35 -14.72 7.57
CA LEU A 616 8.16 -14.95 8.37
C LEU A 616 7.49 -13.60 8.69
N SER A 617 6.20 -13.50 8.39
CA SER A 617 5.44 -12.27 8.55
C SER A 617 4.04 -12.58 9.05
N GLY A 618 3.57 -11.88 10.07
CA GLY A 618 2.26 -12.13 10.66
C GLY A 618 2.09 -11.38 11.97
N GLU A 619 0.87 -11.30 12.46
CA GLU A 619 0.55 -10.56 13.68
C GLU A 619 1.19 -11.28 14.89
N ASP A 620 2.09 -10.58 15.59
CA ASP A 620 2.88 -11.10 16.72
C ASP A 620 3.77 -12.33 16.38
N ALA A 621 4.11 -12.54 15.10
CA ALA A 621 4.84 -13.72 14.63
C ALA A 621 6.23 -13.87 15.26
N GLY A 622 6.88 -12.78 15.69
CA GLY A 622 8.21 -12.80 16.33
C GLY A 622 8.23 -13.58 17.64
N ARG A 623 7.19 -13.43 18.46
CA ARG A 623 6.98 -14.23 19.67
C ARG A 623 6.21 -15.52 19.35
N GLY A 624 5.31 -15.44 18.37
CA GLY A 624 4.24 -16.38 18.12
C GLY A 624 3.05 -16.09 19.04
N THR A 625 1.85 -16.09 18.47
CA THR A 625 0.57 -15.83 19.16
C THR A 625 0.45 -16.65 20.45
N PHE A 626 0.74 -17.94 20.37
CA PHE A 626 0.59 -18.89 21.47
C PHE A 626 1.82 -19.02 22.40
N PHE A 627 2.76 -18.09 22.34
CA PHE A 627 3.96 -18.06 23.20
C PHE A 627 4.85 -19.30 23.04
N HIS A 628 5.09 -19.71 21.78
CA HIS A 628 5.80 -20.96 21.45
C HIS A 628 7.07 -20.75 20.63
N ARG A 629 7.14 -19.68 19.81
CA ARG A 629 8.22 -19.49 18.83
C ARG A 629 9.42 -18.75 19.41
N HIS A 630 9.20 -17.56 19.97
CA HIS A 630 10.28 -16.71 20.51
C HIS A 630 11.48 -16.56 19.56
N ALA A 631 11.23 -16.33 18.26
CA ALA A 631 12.29 -16.06 17.30
C ALA A 631 13.00 -14.73 17.62
N VAL A 632 12.28 -13.78 18.21
CA VAL A 632 12.83 -12.55 18.80
C VAL A 632 12.84 -12.66 20.32
N VAL A 633 14.03 -12.55 20.92
CA VAL A 633 14.23 -12.50 22.37
C VAL A 633 14.41 -11.04 22.78
N HIS A 634 13.48 -10.51 23.57
CA HIS A 634 13.51 -9.12 24.02
C HIS A 634 14.25 -8.97 25.35
N ASN A 635 15.23 -8.08 25.38
CA ASN A 635 15.94 -7.67 26.59
C ASN A 635 15.01 -6.89 27.50
N GLN A 636 14.82 -7.36 28.73
CA GLN A 636 13.94 -6.74 29.72
C GLN A 636 14.50 -5.43 30.29
N ASN A 637 15.78 -5.14 30.07
CA ASN A 637 16.40 -3.91 30.57
C ASN A 637 16.13 -2.70 29.68
N ASP A 638 16.09 -2.87 28.36
CA ASP A 638 16.04 -1.75 27.38
C ASP A 638 15.07 -1.98 26.20
N GLY A 639 14.45 -3.16 26.09
CA GLY A 639 13.50 -3.51 25.03
C GLY A 639 14.15 -3.94 23.70
N THR A 640 15.48 -3.94 23.59
CA THR A 640 16.18 -4.38 22.38
C THR A 640 15.90 -5.86 22.09
N GLY A 641 15.79 -6.21 20.81
CA GLY A 641 15.51 -7.58 20.37
C GLY A 641 16.78 -8.26 19.83
N TYR A 642 16.97 -9.53 20.18
CA TYR A 642 17.98 -10.42 19.59
C TYR A 642 17.30 -11.57 18.86
N VAL A 643 17.81 -11.94 17.69
CA VAL A 643 17.23 -12.99 16.84
C VAL A 643 18.28 -14.09 16.64
N PRO A 644 18.26 -15.21 17.39
CA PRO A 644 19.30 -16.24 17.27
C PRO A 644 19.46 -16.80 15.84
N LEU A 645 18.36 -16.86 15.08
CA LEU A 645 18.35 -17.31 13.69
C LEU A 645 19.13 -16.40 12.72
N THR A 646 19.52 -15.18 13.10
CA THR A 646 20.39 -14.31 12.28
C THR A 646 21.88 -14.45 12.63
N HIS A 647 22.24 -15.38 13.53
CA HIS A 647 23.58 -15.53 14.09
C HIS A 647 24.10 -16.99 14.09
N LEU A 648 23.69 -17.79 13.11
CA LEU A 648 24.14 -19.18 12.94
C LEU A 648 25.60 -19.26 12.46
N HIS A 649 25.93 -18.55 11.38
CA HIS A 649 27.28 -18.39 10.83
C HIS A 649 27.31 -17.28 9.76
N ALA A 650 28.49 -16.84 9.33
CA ALA A 650 28.62 -15.67 8.43
C ALA A 650 28.04 -15.86 7.01
N ASN A 651 27.89 -17.11 6.55
CA ASN A 651 27.44 -17.44 5.18
C ASN A 651 25.99 -17.97 5.13
N GLN A 652 25.23 -17.80 6.20
CA GLN A 652 23.85 -18.29 6.24
C GLN A 652 22.93 -17.53 5.27
N GLY A 653 21.79 -18.14 4.94
CA GLY A 653 20.66 -17.43 4.35
C GLY A 653 20.15 -16.32 5.25
N ARG A 654 19.43 -15.37 4.66
CA ARG A 654 18.82 -14.25 5.38
C ARG A 654 17.55 -14.72 6.10
N PHE A 655 17.47 -14.47 7.40
CA PHE A 655 16.25 -14.64 8.18
C PHE A 655 15.61 -13.27 8.46
N GLU A 656 14.33 -13.14 8.14
CA GLU A 656 13.51 -11.97 8.44
C GLU A 656 12.26 -12.43 9.19
N VAL A 657 12.00 -11.85 10.36
CA VAL A 657 10.73 -12.02 11.08
C VAL A 657 10.12 -10.66 11.37
N TRP A 658 8.86 -10.48 10.98
CA TRP A 658 8.16 -9.23 11.11
C TRP A 658 6.80 -9.44 11.79
N ASP A 659 6.62 -8.78 12.94
CA ASP A 659 5.29 -8.57 13.49
C ASP A 659 4.57 -7.60 12.55
N SER A 660 3.50 -8.09 11.90
CA SER A 660 2.74 -7.30 10.94
C SER A 660 1.97 -6.17 11.61
N VAL A 661 1.55 -5.18 10.81
CA VAL A 661 0.41 -4.35 11.21
C VAL A 661 -0.84 -5.22 11.25
N LEU A 662 -1.88 -4.77 11.97
CA LEU A 662 -3.13 -5.51 12.12
C LEU A 662 -3.94 -5.43 10.81
N SER A 663 -3.69 -6.37 9.91
CA SER A 663 -4.21 -6.44 8.54
C SER A 663 -3.94 -7.83 7.99
N GLU A 664 -4.99 -8.51 7.58
CA GLU A 664 -4.88 -9.80 6.89
C GLU A 664 -4.83 -9.59 5.37
N GLU A 665 -5.69 -8.74 4.81
CA GLU A 665 -5.87 -8.59 3.36
C GLU A 665 -4.61 -8.04 2.67
N ALA A 666 -4.14 -6.86 3.07
CA ALA A 666 -2.97 -6.24 2.45
C ALA A 666 -1.67 -6.98 2.79
N VAL A 667 -1.51 -7.51 4.00
CA VAL A 667 -0.30 -8.26 4.38
C VAL A 667 -0.22 -9.58 3.61
N LEU A 668 -1.30 -10.36 3.48
CA LEU A 668 -1.26 -11.59 2.70
C LEU A 668 -0.99 -11.32 1.21
N ALA A 669 -1.59 -10.27 0.65
CA ALA A 669 -1.30 -9.83 -0.72
C ALA A 669 0.16 -9.42 -0.91
N PHE A 670 0.74 -8.73 0.06
CA PHE A 670 2.16 -8.38 0.08
C PHE A 670 3.04 -9.63 0.06
N GLU A 671 2.79 -10.60 0.94
CA GLU A 671 3.59 -11.83 1.01
C GLU A 671 3.44 -12.68 -0.27
N TYR A 672 2.26 -12.68 -0.90
CA TYR A 672 2.08 -13.28 -2.24
C TYR A 672 2.96 -12.61 -3.30
N GLY A 673 3.02 -11.27 -3.30
CA GLY A 673 3.88 -10.49 -4.20
C GLY A 673 5.37 -10.77 -3.98
N TYR A 674 5.79 -10.90 -2.72
CA TYR A 674 7.15 -11.26 -2.35
C TYR A 674 7.51 -12.66 -2.87
N ALA A 675 6.67 -13.65 -2.57
CA ALA A 675 6.89 -15.07 -2.92
C ALA A 675 6.87 -15.33 -4.43
N THR A 676 6.03 -14.60 -5.19
CA THR A 676 5.95 -14.71 -6.65
C THR A 676 7.15 -14.03 -7.35
N THR A 677 7.91 -13.21 -6.62
CA THR A 677 9.08 -12.52 -7.15
C THR A 677 10.37 -13.27 -6.85
N ASP A 678 10.52 -13.82 -5.65
CA ASP A 678 11.71 -14.57 -5.24
C ASP A 678 11.37 -16.04 -4.90
N PRO A 679 11.56 -16.98 -5.84
CA PRO A 679 11.32 -18.40 -5.58
C PRO A 679 12.35 -19.03 -4.64
N LYS A 680 13.48 -18.38 -4.32
CA LYS A 680 14.51 -18.95 -3.44
C LYS A 680 14.23 -18.70 -1.97
N THR A 681 13.39 -17.72 -1.63
CA THR A 681 13.01 -17.42 -0.25
C THR A 681 11.81 -18.28 0.17
N LEU A 682 11.88 -18.92 1.34
CA LEU A 682 10.71 -19.48 2.01
C LEU A 682 9.93 -18.33 2.64
N THR A 683 8.88 -17.88 1.95
CA THR A 683 7.96 -16.83 2.44
C THR A 683 6.78 -17.47 3.17
N ILE A 684 6.57 -17.04 4.41
CA ILE A 684 5.55 -17.56 5.31
C ILE A 684 4.72 -16.39 5.83
N TRP A 685 3.41 -16.50 5.67
CA TRP A 685 2.43 -15.69 6.36
C TRP A 685 1.79 -16.50 7.49
N GLU A 686 1.75 -15.97 8.71
CA GLU A 686 1.06 -16.58 9.84
C GLU A 686 -0.13 -15.73 10.28
N ALA A 687 -1.32 -16.32 10.29
CA ALA A 687 -2.50 -15.71 10.89
C ALA A 687 -2.44 -15.82 12.42
N GLN A 688 -2.97 -14.84 13.16
CA GLN A 688 -3.06 -14.93 14.62
C GLN A 688 -3.94 -16.12 15.05
N PHE A 689 -5.10 -16.25 14.41
CA PHE A 689 -5.93 -17.45 14.39
C PHE A 689 -6.31 -17.73 12.94
N GLY A 690 -6.44 -19.00 12.56
CA GLY A 690 -6.79 -19.36 11.19
C GLY A 690 -8.13 -18.79 10.74
N ASP A 691 -9.04 -18.55 11.67
CA ASP A 691 -10.37 -17.97 11.45
C ASP A 691 -10.30 -16.59 10.78
N PHE A 692 -9.30 -15.76 11.12
CA PHE A 692 -9.16 -14.36 10.65
C PHE A 692 -8.60 -14.24 9.24
N ALA A 693 -8.04 -15.32 8.67
CA ALA A 693 -7.61 -15.34 7.28
C ALA A 693 -8.75 -15.07 6.28
N ASN A 694 -10.01 -15.16 6.72
CA ASN A 694 -11.18 -14.78 5.94
C ASN A 694 -11.20 -13.28 5.54
N GLY A 695 -10.50 -12.39 6.26
CA GLY A 695 -10.32 -11.00 5.85
C GLY A 695 -9.58 -10.88 4.52
N ALA A 696 -8.71 -11.83 4.20
CA ALA A 696 -7.90 -11.85 2.99
C ALA A 696 -8.49 -12.75 1.87
N GLN A 697 -9.80 -13.00 1.87
CA GLN A 697 -10.41 -13.99 0.97
C GLN A 697 -10.19 -13.67 -0.52
N ILE A 698 -10.18 -12.39 -0.91
CA ILE A 698 -9.90 -11.99 -2.30
C ILE A 698 -8.50 -12.46 -2.73
N VAL A 699 -7.50 -12.36 -1.84
CA VAL A 699 -6.14 -12.82 -2.12
C VAL A 699 -6.10 -14.34 -2.31
N ILE A 700 -6.79 -15.07 -1.42
CA ILE A 700 -6.86 -16.54 -1.46
C ILE A 700 -7.52 -17.01 -2.77
N ASP A 701 -8.66 -16.44 -3.13
CA ASP A 701 -9.46 -16.87 -4.27
C ASP A 701 -8.82 -16.46 -5.60
N GLN A 702 -8.32 -15.23 -5.68
CA GLN A 702 -7.98 -14.61 -6.97
C GLN A 702 -6.51 -14.63 -7.32
N PHE A 703 -5.64 -14.93 -6.35
CA PHE A 703 -4.20 -15.02 -6.54
C PHE A 703 -3.66 -16.38 -6.12
N ILE A 704 -3.83 -16.77 -4.85
CA ILE A 704 -3.19 -17.97 -4.28
C ILE A 704 -3.70 -19.24 -4.94
N SER A 705 -5.02 -19.44 -4.99
CA SER A 705 -5.61 -20.67 -5.55
C SER A 705 -5.67 -20.70 -7.08
N SER A 706 -5.61 -19.54 -7.75
CA SER A 706 -5.94 -19.44 -9.19
C SER A 706 -4.86 -18.80 -10.07
N GLY A 707 -3.80 -18.22 -9.49
CA GLY A 707 -2.74 -17.51 -10.23
C GLY A 707 -1.96 -18.38 -11.22
N GLU A 708 -1.74 -19.66 -10.89
CA GLU A 708 -1.08 -20.61 -11.80
C GLU A 708 -1.95 -20.86 -13.05
N GLN A 709 -3.25 -21.11 -12.86
CA GLN A 709 -4.17 -21.41 -13.97
C GLN A 709 -4.50 -20.17 -14.81
N LYS A 710 -4.73 -19.02 -14.18
CA LYS A 710 -5.10 -17.78 -14.88
C LYS A 710 -3.94 -17.16 -15.64
N TRP A 711 -2.76 -17.13 -15.02
CA TRP A 711 -1.64 -16.29 -15.48
C TRP A 711 -0.33 -17.04 -15.66
N GLY A 712 -0.32 -18.33 -15.34
CA GLY A 712 0.91 -19.10 -15.32
C GLY A 712 1.89 -18.69 -14.23
N ARG A 713 1.42 -18.04 -13.17
CA ARG A 713 2.24 -17.52 -12.08
C ARG A 713 2.30 -18.51 -10.93
N MET A 714 3.51 -19.01 -10.69
CA MET A 714 3.83 -19.91 -9.59
C MET A 714 4.05 -19.10 -8.31
N CYS A 715 3.69 -19.66 -7.16
CA CYS A 715 3.85 -18.99 -5.86
C CYS A 715 4.16 -20.03 -4.78
N GLY A 716 5.26 -19.86 -4.06
CA GLY A 716 5.70 -20.77 -3.00
C GLY A 716 5.22 -20.40 -1.59
N LEU A 717 4.29 -19.45 -1.46
CA LEU A 717 3.85 -18.92 -0.16
C LEU A 717 3.31 -20.02 0.77
N VAL A 718 3.71 -19.96 2.04
CA VAL A 718 3.12 -20.77 3.12
C VAL A 718 2.14 -19.91 3.91
N MET A 719 0.94 -20.42 4.14
CA MET A 719 -0.02 -19.87 5.09
C MET A 719 -0.08 -20.78 6.32
N LEU A 720 0.39 -20.30 7.47
CA LEU A 720 0.23 -20.98 8.75
C LEU A 720 -1.06 -20.50 9.41
N LEU A 721 -2.02 -21.41 9.57
CA LEU A 721 -3.38 -21.11 10.02
C LEU A 721 -3.71 -21.87 11.30
N PRO A 722 -3.60 -21.22 12.48
CA PRO A 722 -3.89 -21.87 13.75
C PRO A 722 -5.32 -22.39 13.81
N HIS A 723 -5.46 -23.69 14.07
CA HIS A 723 -6.71 -24.43 14.03
C HIS A 723 -6.77 -25.44 15.19
N GLY A 724 -7.98 -25.64 15.74
CA GLY A 724 -8.23 -26.68 16.74
C GLY A 724 -9.44 -26.37 17.60
N TYR A 725 -10.28 -27.37 17.85
CA TYR A 725 -11.50 -27.18 18.63
C TYR A 725 -11.17 -27.40 20.11
N GLU A 726 -11.02 -26.29 20.84
CA GLU A 726 -10.54 -26.28 22.23
C GLU A 726 -11.50 -25.51 23.17
N GLY A 727 -12.72 -25.23 22.71
CA GLY A 727 -13.74 -24.53 23.48
C GLY A 727 -13.51 -23.03 23.64
N GLN A 728 -12.67 -22.42 22.80
CA GLN A 728 -12.36 -20.98 22.82
C GLN A 728 -13.37 -20.11 22.05
N GLY A 729 -14.50 -20.69 21.62
CA GLY A 729 -15.54 -19.98 20.87
C GLY A 729 -15.37 -20.06 19.35
N PRO A 730 -16.29 -19.42 18.60
CA PRO A 730 -16.43 -19.68 17.17
C PRO A 730 -15.35 -19.09 16.27
N GLU A 731 -14.72 -17.98 16.66
CA GLU A 731 -13.71 -17.27 15.86
C GLU A 731 -12.27 -17.54 16.33
N HIS A 732 -12.08 -18.58 17.17
CA HIS A 732 -10.76 -19.00 17.67
C HIS A 732 -10.57 -20.51 17.56
N SER A 733 -11.24 -21.14 16.59
CA SER A 733 -11.34 -22.60 16.48
C SER A 733 -11.00 -23.12 15.09
N SER A 734 -11.46 -22.46 14.03
CA SER A 734 -11.49 -23.03 12.69
C SER A 734 -10.94 -22.09 11.63
N ALA A 735 -9.82 -22.50 11.04
CA ALA A 735 -9.33 -21.97 9.77
C ALA A 735 -10.29 -22.16 8.58
N ARG A 736 -11.47 -22.79 8.74
CA ARG A 736 -12.39 -23.15 7.65
C ARG A 736 -11.72 -24.01 6.58
N LEU A 737 -11.12 -25.12 7.03
CA LEU A 737 -10.44 -26.11 6.19
C LEU A 737 -11.23 -26.46 4.91
N GLU A 738 -12.55 -26.59 5.04
CA GLU A 738 -13.46 -26.91 3.93
C GLU A 738 -13.38 -25.90 2.77
N ARG A 739 -13.08 -24.63 3.05
CA ARG A 739 -12.99 -23.58 2.02
C ARG A 739 -11.74 -23.75 1.18
N TYR A 740 -10.61 -24.06 1.80
CA TYR A 740 -9.37 -24.33 1.05
C TYR A 740 -9.50 -25.60 0.22
N LEU A 741 -10.09 -26.66 0.78
CA LEU A 741 -10.32 -27.91 0.03
C LEU A 741 -11.32 -27.75 -1.12
N GLN A 742 -12.31 -26.86 -0.99
CA GLN A 742 -13.21 -26.53 -2.10
C GLN A 742 -12.47 -25.87 -3.26
N LEU A 743 -11.48 -25.01 -2.97
CA LEU A 743 -10.67 -24.31 -3.96
C LEU A 743 -9.59 -25.21 -4.60
N CYS A 744 -9.34 -26.40 -4.06
CA CYS A 744 -8.34 -27.31 -4.56
C CYS A 744 -8.79 -27.96 -5.88
N ALA A 745 -8.08 -27.64 -6.96
CA ALA A 745 -8.28 -28.24 -8.29
C ALA A 745 -6.95 -28.25 -9.06
N GLU A 746 -6.76 -29.21 -9.97
CA GLU A 746 -5.61 -29.26 -10.90
C GLU A 746 -4.24 -29.09 -10.22
N GLN A 747 -4.10 -29.64 -9.01
CA GLN A 747 -2.92 -29.56 -8.15
C GLN A 747 -2.45 -28.13 -7.80
N ASN A 748 -3.33 -27.13 -7.83
CA ASN A 748 -3.04 -25.71 -7.62
C ASN A 748 -2.41 -25.35 -6.25
N MET A 749 -2.80 -26.02 -5.18
CA MET A 749 -2.34 -25.77 -3.80
C MET A 749 -1.92 -27.06 -3.10
N GLN A 750 -1.46 -26.93 -1.87
CA GLN A 750 -1.21 -28.05 -0.97
C GLN A 750 -1.91 -27.75 0.37
N VAL A 751 -2.69 -28.69 0.91
CA VAL A 751 -3.37 -28.53 2.20
C VAL A 751 -2.88 -29.63 3.13
N CYS A 752 -2.13 -29.22 4.17
CA CYS A 752 -1.48 -30.13 5.11
C CYS A 752 -1.90 -29.80 6.55
N ILE A 753 -2.13 -30.83 7.36
CA ILE A 753 -2.52 -30.74 8.77
C ILE A 753 -1.50 -31.54 9.59
N PRO A 754 -0.28 -31.00 9.80
CA PRO A 754 0.75 -31.71 10.53
C PRO A 754 0.29 -32.07 11.95
N SER A 755 0.56 -33.29 12.41
CA SER A 755 0.21 -33.74 13.77
C SER A 755 1.41 -33.91 14.70
N THR A 756 2.65 -33.87 14.18
CA THR A 756 3.88 -33.99 14.98
C THR A 756 4.88 -32.87 14.68
N PRO A 757 5.80 -32.56 15.62
CA PRO A 757 6.89 -31.61 15.35
C PRO A 757 7.77 -31.99 14.15
N ALA A 758 8.07 -33.27 13.95
CA ALA A 758 8.79 -33.74 12.76
C ALA A 758 8.05 -33.41 11.45
N GLN A 759 6.71 -33.50 11.44
CA GLN A 759 5.91 -33.21 10.27
C GLN A 759 5.95 -31.73 9.88
N VAL A 760 5.88 -30.80 10.83
CA VAL A 760 6.03 -29.36 10.50
C VAL A 760 7.46 -29.04 10.02
N TYR A 761 8.48 -29.68 10.60
CA TYR A 761 9.86 -29.56 10.15
C TYR A 761 10.02 -29.96 8.69
N HIS A 762 9.56 -31.18 8.34
CA HIS A 762 9.67 -31.70 6.98
C HIS A 762 8.75 -30.97 6.00
N MET A 763 7.57 -30.53 6.43
CA MET A 763 6.63 -29.79 5.59
C MET A 763 7.24 -28.46 5.12
N LEU A 764 7.84 -27.69 6.04
CA LEU A 764 8.47 -26.41 5.73
C LEU A 764 9.73 -26.59 4.87
N ARG A 765 10.60 -27.55 5.20
CA ARG A 765 11.78 -27.88 4.37
C ARG A 765 11.38 -28.33 2.98
N ARG A 766 10.37 -29.20 2.86
CA ARG A 766 9.83 -29.68 1.58
C ARG A 766 9.36 -28.51 0.70
N GLN A 767 8.70 -27.51 1.27
CA GLN A 767 8.24 -26.35 0.52
C GLN A 767 9.41 -25.53 -0.07
N ALA A 768 10.50 -25.39 0.68
CA ALA A 768 11.67 -24.63 0.27
C ALA A 768 12.56 -25.41 -0.73
N ILE A 769 12.88 -26.66 -0.43
CA ILE A 769 13.90 -27.46 -1.14
C ILE A 769 13.34 -28.08 -2.41
N ARG A 770 12.10 -28.60 -2.39
CA ARG A 770 11.49 -29.19 -3.59
C ARG A 770 11.36 -28.11 -4.65
N LYS A 771 11.67 -28.43 -5.90
CA LYS A 771 11.66 -27.46 -7.02
C LYS A 771 10.25 -27.06 -7.50
N MET A 772 9.21 -27.40 -6.75
CA MET A 772 7.84 -26.95 -6.99
C MET A 772 7.54 -25.69 -6.16
N ARG A 773 6.84 -24.72 -6.75
CA ARG A 773 6.38 -23.50 -6.07
C ARG A 773 4.87 -23.35 -6.22
N ARG A 774 4.15 -24.07 -5.35
CA ARG A 774 2.70 -23.95 -5.20
C ARG A 774 2.35 -23.63 -3.76
N PRO A 775 1.29 -22.84 -3.48
CA PRO A 775 0.99 -22.42 -2.13
C PRO A 775 0.77 -23.61 -1.19
N LEU A 776 1.22 -23.45 0.05
CA LEU A 776 1.04 -24.43 1.11
C LEU A 776 0.13 -23.84 2.19
N ILE A 777 -1.05 -24.40 2.33
CA ILE A 777 -1.97 -24.16 3.44
C ILE A 777 -1.61 -25.12 4.57
N GLY A 778 -0.83 -24.64 5.53
CA GLY A 778 -0.42 -25.38 6.72
C GLY A 778 -1.38 -25.10 7.87
N ILE A 779 -2.23 -26.07 8.19
CA ILE A 779 -3.15 -25.99 9.33
C ILE A 779 -2.33 -26.23 10.61
N SER A 780 -1.88 -25.13 11.23
CA SER A 780 -1.02 -25.17 12.41
C SER A 780 -1.84 -25.42 13.68
N PRO A 781 -1.28 -26.07 14.71
CA PRO A 781 -2.03 -26.39 15.92
C PRO A 781 -1.96 -25.26 16.95
N LYS A 782 -2.75 -25.41 18.02
CA LYS A 782 -2.67 -24.58 19.23
C LYS A 782 -2.31 -25.40 20.47
N SER A 783 -3.13 -26.39 20.85
CA SER A 783 -2.85 -27.26 22.01
C SER A 783 -1.62 -28.15 21.81
N LEU A 784 -1.39 -28.65 20.58
CA LEU A 784 -0.25 -29.53 20.29
C LEU A 784 1.12 -28.85 20.51
N LEU A 785 1.17 -27.51 20.54
CA LEU A 785 2.39 -26.76 20.81
C LEU A 785 3.02 -27.11 22.17
N ARG A 786 2.23 -27.63 23.11
CA ARG A 786 2.66 -28.00 24.47
C ARG A 786 2.19 -29.40 24.88
N HIS A 787 1.67 -30.19 23.95
CA HIS A 787 1.08 -31.49 24.27
C HIS A 787 2.19 -32.53 24.51
N PRO A 788 2.16 -33.29 25.62
CA PRO A 788 3.26 -34.19 26.00
C PRO A 788 3.49 -35.35 25.03
N LEU A 789 2.46 -35.75 24.28
CA LEU A 789 2.57 -36.77 23.22
C LEU A 789 2.89 -36.18 21.84
N ALA A 790 2.77 -34.86 21.65
CA ALA A 790 3.07 -34.19 20.38
C ALA A 790 4.53 -33.71 20.36
N VAL A 791 5.43 -34.66 20.49
CA VAL A 791 6.88 -34.46 20.55
C VAL A 791 7.57 -35.37 19.53
N SER A 792 8.76 -34.99 19.06
CA SER A 792 9.53 -35.79 18.10
C SER A 792 10.97 -35.99 18.55
N SER A 793 11.54 -37.11 18.18
CA SER A 793 12.95 -37.42 18.36
C SER A 793 13.82 -36.68 17.35
N LEU A 794 15.12 -36.55 17.65
CA LEU A 794 16.09 -35.97 16.72
C LEU A 794 16.20 -36.80 15.43
N ASP A 795 16.12 -38.13 15.54
CA ASP A 795 16.21 -39.06 14.40
C ASP A 795 15.08 -38.85 13.39
N GLU A 796 13.85 -38.62 13.87
CA GLU A 796 12.70 -38.34 13.01
C GLU A 796 12.87 -37.05 12.18
N LEU A 797 13.66 -36.08 12.66
CA LEU A 797 13.97 -34.86 11.91
C LEU A 797 15.16 -35.06 10.96
N VAL A 798 16.24 -35.68 11.44
CA VAL A 798 17.51 -35.82 10.70
C VAL A 798 17.42 -36.88 9.60
N ASN A 799 16.79 -38.02 9.87
CA ASN A 799 16.74 -39.17 8.96
C ASN A 799 15.34 -39.39 8.36
N GLY A 800 14.32 -38.68 8.85
CA GLY A 800 12.95 -38.78 8.38
C GLY A 800 12.66 -38.04 7.07
N THR A 801 11.37 -38.00 6.75
CA THR A 801 10.81 -37.24 5.64
C THR A 801 9.37 -36.86 5.97
N PHE A 802 8.75 -36.00 5.15
CA PHE A 802 7.34 -35.68 5.32
C PHE A 802 6.50 -36.91 4.97
N GLN A 803 5.76 -37.43 5.94
CA GLN A 803 4.82 -38.52 5.74
C GLN A 803 3.46 -37.92 5.38
N THR A 804 2.96 -38.19 4.18
CA THR A 804 1.62 -37.77 3.73
C THR A 804 0.51 -38.47 4.53
N VAL A 805 0.77 -39.70 4.98
CA VAL A 805 -0.08 -40.54 5.81
C VAL A 805 0.79 -41.18 6.89
N ILE A 806 0.34 -41.17 8.14
CA ILE A 806 1.00 -41.89 9.23
C ILE A 806 0.05 -42.99 9.71
N GLY A 807 0.52 -44.24 9.63
CA GLY A 807 -0.23 -45.41 10.08
C GLY A 807 -0.35 -45.51 11.60
N GLU A 808 -0.84 -46.66 12.05
CA GLU A 808 -0.89 -47.02 13.47
C GLU A 808 0.51 -47.06 14.09
N ILE A 809 0.68 -46.48 15.28
CA ILE A 809 1.98 -46.40 15.96
C ILE A 809 2.08 -47.31 17.19
N ASP A 810 0.95 -47.70 17.79
CA ASP A 810 0.97 -48.65 18.90
C ASP A 810 1.09 -50.07 18.35
N ASN A 811 1.75 -50.93 19.12
CA ASN A 811 1.91 -52.34 18.75
C ASN A 811 0.60 -53.12 19.01
N ILE A 812 -0.35 -53.03 18.07
CA ILE A 812 -1.58 -53.83 18.03
C ILE A 812 -1.48 -54.88 16.93
N ASP A 813 -2.04 -56.08 17.15
CA ASP A 813 -2.08 -57.13 16.13
C ASP A 813 -3.09 -56.73 15.04
N PRO A 814 -2.66 -56.49 13.78
CA PRO A 814 -3.57 -56.08 12.72
C PRO A 814 -4.74 -57.05 12.53
N LYS A 815 -4.56 -58.34 12.80
CA LYS A 815 -5.60 -59.37 12.65
C LYS A 815 -6.74 -59.26 13.66
N GLN A 816 -6.54 -58.56 14.77
CA GLN A 816 -7.57 -58.34 15.80
C GLN A 816 -8.36 -57.05 15.57
N VAL A 817 -7.92 -56.22 14.62
CA VAL A 817 -8.57 -54.95 14.32
C VAL A 817 -9.92 -55.20 13.64
N LYS A 818 -10.96 -54.56 14.17
CA LYS A 818 -12.33 -54.63 13.66
C LYS A 818 -12.80 -53.30 13.06
N ARG A 819 -12.17 -52.20 13.44
CA ARG A 819 -12.43 -50.86 12.89
C ARG A 819 -11.14 -50.11 12.63
N VAL A 820 -11.12 -49.33 11.55
CA VAL A 820 -10.06 -48.34 11.28
C VAL A 820 -10.66 -46.93 11.35
N VAL A 821 -10.05 -46.07 12.15
CA VAL A 821 -10.41 -44.65 12.26
C VAL A 821 -9.40 -43.82 11.49
N LEU A 822 -9.84 -43.19 10.40
CA LEU A 822 -9.10 -42.18 9.65
C LEU A 822 -9.34 -40.82 10.30
N CYS A 823 -8.30 -40.02 10.53
CA CYS A 823 -8.43 -38.66 11.06
C CYS A 823 -7.27 -37.76 10.61
N SER A 824 -7.34 -36.46 10.95
CA SER A 824 -6.25 -35.49 10.73
C SER A 824 -6.10 -34.55 11.92
N GLY A 825 -4.88 -34.06 12.16
CA GLY A 825 -4.62 -33.06 13.20
C GLY A 825 -4.82 -33.57 14.63
N LYS A 826 -5.19 -32.65 15.55
CA LYS A 826 -5.16 -32.91 17.00
C LYS A 826 -6.13 -33.96 17.51
N VAL A 827 -7.21 -34.27 16.78
CA VAL A 827 -8.21 -35.26 17.21
C VAL A 827 -7.59 -36.65 17.35
N TYR A 828 -6.49 -36.91 16.63
CA TYR A 828 -5.69 -38.12 16.79
C TYR A 828 -5.27 -38.36 18.24
N TYR A 829 -4.81 -37.33 18.95
CA TYR A 829 -4.32 -37.49 20.32
C TYR A 829 -5.48 -37.77 21.29
N ASP A 830 -6.64 -37.14 21.08
CA ASP A 830 -7.83 -37.40 21.88
C ASP A 830 -8.32 -38.86 21.69
N LEU A 831 -8.27 -39.35 20.44
CA LEU A 831 -8.58 -40.76 20.11
C LEU A 831 -7.54 -41.73 20.70
N LEU A 832 -6.25 -41.40 20.58
CA LEU A 832 -5.15 -42.23 21.07
C LEU A 832 -5.20 -42.38 22.58
N GLU A 833 -5.37 -41.27 23.31
CA GLU A 833 -5.46 -41.27 24.77
C GLU A 833 -6.68 -42.06 25.24
N GLN A 834 -7.85 -41.86 24.62
CA GLN A 834 -9.05 -42.60 24.99
C GLN A 834 -8.93 -44.10 24.66
N ARG A 835 -8.38 -44.47 23.50
CA ARG A 835 -8.15 -45.87 23.13
C ARG A 835 -7.21 -46.57 24.12
N ARG A 836 -6.10 -45.91 24.48
CA ARG A 836 -5.15 -46.42 25.48
C ARG A 836 -5.80 -46.53 26.87
N ALA A 837 -6.58 -45.53 27.30
CA ALA A 837 -7.32 -45.58 28.56
C ALA A 837 -8.31 -46.76 28.62
N ASN A 838 -8.92 -47.10 27.48
CA ASN A 838 -9.82 -48.25 27.35
C ASN A 838 -9.09 -49.60 27.18
N ASN A 839 -7.76 -49.61 27.03
CA ASN A 839 -6.96 -50.77 26.64
C ASN A 839 -7.49 -51.47 25.37
N GLN A 840 -8.01 -50.68 24.44
CA GLN A 840 -8.68 -51.17 23.25
C GLN A 840 -7.66 -51.50 22.15
N THR A 841 -7.67 -52.74 21.67
CA THR A 841 -6.70 -53.26 20.67
C THR A 841 -7.34 -53.61 19.34
N ASP A 842 -8.67 -53.52 19.23
CA ASP A 842 -9.44 -53.85 18.03
C ASP A 842 -9.79 -52.62 17.17
N VAL A 843 -9.16 -51.47 17.43
CA VAL A 843 -9.32 -50.23 16.65
C VAL A 843 -7.95 -49.63 16.30
N ALA A 844 -7.64 -49.54 15.01
CA ALA A 844 -6.47 -48.84 14.50
C ALA A 844 -6.81 -47.37 14.18
N ILE A 845 -5.86 -46.46 14.39
CA ILE A 845 -6.03 -45.03 14.10
C ILE A 845 -4.95 -44.61 13.08
N ILE A 846 -5.39 -44.06 11.95
CA ILE A 846 -4.52 -43.65 10.84
C ILE A 846 -4.70 -42.15 10.60
N ARG A 847 -3.58 -41.42 10.47
CA ARG A 847 -3.55 -39.99 10.24
C ARG A 847 -3.32 -39.66 8.77
N ILE A 848 -4.13 -38.77 8.22
CA ILE A 848 -3.89 -38.17 6.90
C ILE A 848 -3.32 -36.77 7.12
N GLU A 849 -2.02 -36.61 6.89
CA GLU A 849 -1.28 -35.37 7.16
C GLU A 849 -1.36 -34.40 5.97
N GLN A 850 -1.57 -34.92 4.75
CA GLN A 850 -1.81 -34.13 3.55
C GLN A 850 -3.17 -34.49 2.95
N LEU A 851 -4.09 -33.52 2.93
CA LEU A 851 -5.43 -33.70 2.37
C LEU A 851 -5.50 -33.33 0.89
N TYR A 852 -4.61 -32.44 0.43
CA TYR A 852 -4.49 -32.10 -0.97
C TYR A 852 -3.04 -31.77 -1.36
N PRO A 853 -2.54 -32.24 -2.52
CA PRO A 853 -3.10 -33.32 -3.34
C PRO A 853 -3.30 -34.60 -2.53
N TYR A 854 -4.39 -35.33 -2.77
CA TYR A 854 -4.76 -36.49 -1.95
C TYR A 854 -3.81 -37.68 -2.21
N PRO A 855 -3.19 -38.26 -1.17
CA PRO A 855 -2.13 -39.27 -1.33
C PRO A 855 -2.69 -40.70 -1.42
N HIS A 856 -3.38 -41.03 -2.52
CA HIS A 856 -4.06 -42.33 -2.69
C HIS A 856 -3.18 -43.54 -2.39
N GLU A 857 -1.94 -43.56 -2.90
CA GLU A 857 -1.05 -44.71 -2.74
C GLU A 857 -0.56 -44.88 -1.30
N ASP A 858 -0.28 -43.78 -0.60
CA ASP A 858 0.13 -43.83 0.81
C ASP A 858 -1.03 -44.24 1.73
N VAL A 859 -2.25 -43.80 1.41
CA VAL A 859 -3.46 -44.23 2.15
C VAL A 859 -3.70 -45.72 1.95
N LYS A 860 -3.68 -46.22 0.71
CA LYS A 860 -3.83 -47.65 0.43
C LYS A 860 -2.81 -48.48 1.20
N LYS A 861 -1.54 -48.09 1.15
CA LYS A 861 -0.45 -48.76 1.87
C LYS A 861 -0.68 -48.80 3.39
N ALA A 862 -1.18 -47.71 3.98
CA ALA A 862 -1.51 -47.69 5.41
C ALA A 862 -2.69 -48.59 5.79
N LEU A 863 -3.60 -48.85 4.84
CA LEU A 863 -4.79 -49.70 5.02
C LEU A 863 -4.55 -51.18 4.71
N GLU A 864 -3.50 -51.53 3.95
CA GLU A 864 -3.17 -52.91 3.57
C GLU A 864 -3.18 -53.91 4.74
N PRO A 865 -2.59 -53.63 5.92
CA PRO A 865 -2.62 -54.56 7.05
C PRO A 865 -4.04 -54.88 7.58
N TYR A 866 -5.01 -54.02 7.27
CA TYR A 866 -6.38 -54.06 7.77
C TYR A 866 -7.39 -54.40 6.67
N ALA A 867 -6.98 -55.03 5.57
CA ALA A 867 -7.85 -55.33 4.42
C ALA A 867 -9.08 -56.21 4.74
N HIS A 868 -9.09 -56.90 5.88
CA HIS A 868 -10.21 -57.71 6.37
C HIS A 868 -11.28 -56.90 7.12
N VAL A 869 -10.97 -55.65 7.50
CA VAL A 869 -11.87 -54.76 8.22
C VAL A 869 -12.99 -54.29 7.29
N THR A 870 -14.22 -54.21 7.81
CA THR A 870 -15.39 -53.72 7.07
C THR A 870 -15.99 -52.44 7.68
N ASP A 871 -15.41 -51.93 8.76
CA ASP A 871 -15.90 -50.76 9.48
C ASP A 871 -14.84 -49.67 9.49
N TYR A 872 -15.05 -48.63 8.68
CA TYR A 872 -14.16 -47.48 8.58
C TYR A 872 -14.90 -46.21 8.98
N VAL A 873 -14.24 -45.40 9.79
CA VAL A 873 -14.76 -44.13 10.29
C VAL A 873 -13.82 -43.01 9.88
N TRP A 874 -14.36 -41.94 9.32
CA TRP A 874 -13.67 -40.65 9.28
C TRP A 874 -14.04 -39.88 10.53
N CYS A 875 -13.06 -39.63 11.39
CA CYS A 875 -13.21 -38.85 12.61
C CYS A 875 -12.64 -37.44 12.43
N GLN A 876 -13.43 -36.43 12.76
CA GLN A 876 -13.01 -35.03 12.73
C GLN A 876 -13.63 -34.23 13.89
N GLU A 877 -12.93 -33.19 14.33
CA GLU A 877 -13.45 -32.26 15.35
C GLU A 877 -14.45 -31.28 14.76
N GLU A 878 -14.29 -30.92 13.49
CA GLU A 878 -15.11 -29.98 12.78
C GLU A 878 -16.56 -30.49 12.62
N PRO A 879 -17.55 -29.59 12.64
CA PRO A 879 -18.93 -29.91 12.28
C PRO A 879 -19.03 -30.67 10.95
N LEU A 880 -20.06 -31.50 10.80
CA LEU A 880 -20.32 -32.31 9.60
C LEU A 880 -20.27 -31.52 8.28
N ASN A 881 -20.65 -30.24 8.31
CA ASN A 881 -20.62 -29.34 7.16
C ASN A 881 -19.30 -28.57 6.95
N GLN A 882 -18.28 -28.87 7.73
CA GLN A 882 -16.97 -28.24 7.76
C GLN A 882 -15.88 -29.33 7.76
N GLY A 883 -14.61 -28.90 7.81
CA GLY A 883 -13.50 -29.84 7.79
C GLY A 883 -13.37 -30.55 6.44
N ALA A 884 -12.81 -31.77 6.45
CA ALA A 884 -12.53 -32.49 5.23
C ALA A 884 -13.71 -33.31 4.69
N TRP A 885 -14.78 -33.51 5.47
CA TRP A 885 -15.84 -34.47 5.14
C TRP A 885 -16.41 -34.30 3.73
N TYR A 886 -17.05 -33.17 3.41
CA TYR A 886 -17.70 -33.02 2.10
C TYR A 886 -16.71 -33.00 0.93
N CYS A 887 -15.58 -32.32 1.08
CA CYS A 887 -14.63 -32.14 -0.02
C CYS A 887 -13.79 -33.41 -0.28
N SER A 888 -13.51 -34.21 0.74
CA SER A 888 -12.60 -35.36 0.63
C SER A 888 -13.29 -36.73 0.76
N LYS A 889 -14.61 -36.79 1.03
CA LYS A 889 -15.35 -38.06 1.11
C LYS A 889 -15.13 -38.96 -0.09
N HIS A 890 -15.15 -38.41 -1.31
CA HIS A 890 -14.93 -39.19 -2.53
C HIS A 890 -13.52 -39.80 -2.58
N ASN A 891 -12.50 -39.06 -2.11
CA ASN A 891 -11.13 -39.56 -2.02
C ASN A 891 -11.00 -40.67 -0.98
N PHE A 892 -11.62 -40.48 0.19
CA PHE A 892 -11.67 -41.51 1.24
C PHE A 892 -12.36 -42.77 0.73
N ASP A 893 -13.57 -42.65 0.19
CA ASP A 893 -14.35 -43.78 -0.36
C ASP A 893 -13.57 -44.51 -1.47
N SER A 894 -12.86 -43.79 -2.34
CA SER A 894 -12.04 -44.39 -3.40
C SER A 894 -10.83 -45.19 -2.91
N SER A 895 -10.42 -44.98 -1.66
CA SER A 895 -9.26 -45.65 -1.04
C SER A 895 -9.68 -46.83 -0.17
N LEU A 896 -10.99 -47.02 0.04
CA LEU A 896 -11.56 -48.14 0.78
C LEU A 896 -11.94 -49.31 -0.16
N PRO A 897 -12.12 -50.53 0.38
CA PRO A 897 -12.67 -51.65 -0.40
C PRO A 897 -14.08 -51.36 -0.95
N GLU A 898 -14.40 -51.79 -2.18
CA GLU A 898 -15.63 -51.42 -2.93
C GLU A 898 -16.95 -51.66 -2.18
N HIS A 899 -17.00 -52.62 -1.25
CA HIS A 899 -18.23 -53.00 -0.53
C HIS A 899 -18.38 -52.34 0.83
N VAL A 900 -17.45 -51.46 1.21
CA VAL A 900 -17.42 -50.83 2.52
C VAL A 900 -17.90 -49.39 2.44
N LYS A 901 -18.75 -48.98 3.40
CA LYS A 901 -19.22 -47.61 3.51
C LYS A 901 -18.47 -46.88 4.62
N LEU A 902 -17.89 -45.73 4.30
CA LEU A 902 -17.29 -44.83 5.27
C LEU A 902 -18.36 -44.21 6.18
N LYS A 903 -18.21 -44.39 7.49
CA LYS A 903 -19.01 -43.73 8.52
C LYS A 903 -18.37 -42.42 8.94
N TYR A 904 -19.18 -41.52 9.49
CA TYR A 904 -18.75 -40.23 10.04
C TYR A 904 -18.82 -40.28 11.56
N ALA A 905 -17.76 -39.82 12.23
CA ALA A 905 -17.77 -39.46 13.64
C ALA A 905 -17.25 -38.03 13.79
N GLY A 906 -18.05 -37.15 14.40
CA GLY A 906 -17.70 -35.74 14.52
C GLY A 906 -18.87 -34.90 15.02
N ARG A 907 -18.68 -33.58 15.05
CA ARG A 907 -19.72 -32.66 15.52
C ARG A 907 -20.91 -32.61 14.55
N PRO A 908 -22.15 -32.41 15.03
CA PRO A 908 -23.28 -32.16 14.14
C PRO A 908 -23.05 -30.89 13.33
N ALA A 909 -23.65 -30.81 12.14
CA ALA A 909 -23.55 -29.62 11.30
C ALA A 909 -24.03 -28.36 12.04
N SER A 910 -23.34 -27.24 11.85
CA SER A 910 -23.66 -25.95 12.47
C SER A 910 -23.31 -24.79 11.55
N ALA A 911 -24.06 -23.69 11.69
CA ALA A 911 -23.75 -22.43 10.99
C ALA A 911 -22.49 -21.76 11.55
N SER A 912 -22.39 -21.74 12.88
CA SER A 912 -21.20 -21.31 13.62
C SER A 912 -20.10 -22.38 13.54
N PRO A 913 -18.81 -22.03 13.42
CA PRO A 913 -17.72 -23.01 13.44
C PRO A 913 -17.70 -23.85 14.71
N ALA A 914 -17.77 -23.21 15.87
CA ALA A 914 -17.79 -23.87 17.17
C ALA A 914 -18.89 -23.31 18.09
N VAL A 915 -19.16 -24.02 19.18
CA VAL A 915 -20.04 -23.54 20.26
C VAL A 915 -19.30 -22.54 21.14
N GLY A 916 -20.03 -21.56 21.71
CA GLY A 916 -19.44 -20.54 22.59
C GLY A 916 -19.25 -20.98 24.05
N TYR A 917 -19.80 -22.12 24.46
CA TYR A 917 -19.75 -22.60 25.85
C TYR A 917 -18.81 -23.80 25.99
N MET A 918 -17.80 -23.68 26.86
CA MET A 918 -16.84 -24.74 27.15
C MET A 918 -17.51 -26.06 27.56
N SER A 919 -18.54 -26.03 28.41
CA SER A 919 -19.25 -27.23 28.88
C SER A 919 -19.89 -28.02 27.74
N LEU A 920 -20.49 -27.34 26.77
CA LEU A 920 -21.07 -27.97 25.58
C LEU A 920 -19.96 -28.47 24.64
N HIS A 921 -18.88 -27.71 24.47
CA HIS A 921 -17.72 -28.12 23.70
C HIS A 921 -17.13 -29.44 24.22
N THR A 922 -16.89 -29.53 25.53
CA THR A 922 -16.35 -30.74 26.18
C THR A 922 -17.30 -31.93 26.02
N LYS A 923 -18.62 -31.72 26.16
CA LYS A 923 -19.62 -32.76 25.93
C LYS A 923 -19.56 -33.28 24.49
N GLN A 924 -19.48 -32.39 23.50
CA GLN A 924 -19.39 -32.76 22.09
C GLN A 924 -18.06 -33.45 21.75
N GLN A 925 -16.94 -33.00 22.33
CA GLN A 925 -15.62 -33.61 22.13
C GLN A 925 -15.60 -35.03 22.68
N LYS A 926 -16.16 -35.25 23.88
CA LYS A 926 -16.28 -36.58 24.44
C LYS A 926 -17.15 -37.49 23.56
N GLN A 927 -18.31 -36.99 23.13
CA GLN A 927 -19.23 -37.76 22.30
C GLN A 927 -18.60 -38.21 20.98
N LEU A 928 -17.92 -37.33 20.24
CA LEU A 928 -17.34 -37.71 18.95
C LEU A 928 -16.21 -38.74 19.09
N VAL A 929 -15.43 -38.66 20.18
CA VAL A 929 -14.36 -39.64 20.47
C VAL A 929 -14.97 -41.00 20.84
N GLU A 930 -16.03 -41.02 21.66
CA GLU A 930 -16.77 -42.23 21.99
C GLU A 930 -17.42 -42.86 20.75
N ASP A 931 -18.07 -42.07 19.89
CA ASP A 931 -18.70 -42.52 18.65
C ASP A 931 -17.67 -43.14 17.68
N ALA A 932 -16.47 -42.57 17.61
CA ALA A 932 -15.40 -43.09 16.76
C ALA A 932 -14.86 -44.45 17.23
N LEU A 933 -14.74 -44.67 18.55
CA LEU A 933 -14.09 -45.85 19.12
C LEU A 933 -15.05 -47.01 19.47
N THR A 934 -16.35 -46.75 19.61
CA THR A 934 -17.36 -47.76 19.98
C THR A 934 -17.75 -48.64 18.79
N LEU A 935 -17.50 -49.95 18.88
CA LEU A 935 -17.81 -50.94 17.83
C LEU A 935 -19.29 -51.25 17.69
#